data_AF-A0A6P0I218-F1
#
_entry.id   AF-A0A6P0I218-F1
#
_cell.length_a   1.000
_cell.length_b   1.000
_cell.length_c   1.000
_cell.angle_alpha   90.00
_cell.angle_beta   90.00
_cell.angle_gamma   90.00
#
_symmetry.space_group_name_H-M   'P 1'
#
loop_
_entity.id
_entity.type
_entity.pdbx_description
1 polymer ?
#
loop_
_entity_poly.entity_id
_entity_poly.type
_entity_poly.pdbx_seq_one_letter_code
_entity_poly.pdbx_strand_id
1 'polypeptide(L)'
;MKKFLNLTFYSIFWVWNVTFLGAVYFWILPTIGWSLIEDTFSGLIPSQFLITFIGIVAIPTIFTIIGGWRFRKQPLQLIRLFYGVEAPLFLLCLLRLFVLRELTQASTLILATIFISIIAFGLEILHGYANQNKLVSWLQMFAHTLMLLTGLYVGVLLLFYAVPVSVILVREFFSFYWLRGIISELTYSPGYVFTFLFFLFVLALTTTLFVFMPSALASLYVHSGQKILRKFANQHGHQRTFQGIIAVITAWMILFVSFQQQPQVVAFQMLDLPVRNEGDRQELLANSNLIKDGLVNAYLSSYRYLGTAAQSNQIRIMYRSTLDLPESINQSLQNYFNHLISPFLYQGSSKDKEKAGKLYSQFFDTPIQKGEQKTILKAIQSTANRDEVKAGLLNIGQQKVWLKEQEITVTEHGDWADIELYEIYENQTFEPQEILYYFTLPENAVITGIWLGDTDNLEKRFPFKVSPRGAAQKVYTSQVRRERPVDPALLEKVGPRQYRLRAFPVPAKLSATQREENPEQPTQMHLWLTYQVMAQNNSWALPQLTEKRNIYWNKDTQRMYNAEFVRHDQETWLPPTVPAIAEQTPRQHQVNFPNNYSISAQPLETPEEFLVESGRFAVVLDTSYSMKAQTKELKKTINSLLENGFGDLSFGNGDADLYLTNVTLPPERIDDISQFDVEKVTFFGTLQYKEMLQQYLQLRGDTRYKGVILVSDEGSYELSKNNKEMPNLSAPLWMLHLGTMPPAYDDATLKLIQQSGGGVATKLPEVFQQVTAKSNFGDSVVSVADGYAWFLEKKSPDETTEDNFAPLAAQQLAAQQLVLGLSKQMNLETLDELDTIHAIAKTYKIVTPYSSMIVLVNDEQREALRRAEAAADRFNRKVEDGKEQLTDPNNPLQNVSVPEPGMVWGMVVMGIGLWVSQNKLKVKSQKSKVKSNF
;
A
#
# COMPACT_ATOMS: atom_id res chain seq x y z
N MET A 1 -16.94 -60.22 -14.12
CA MET A 1 -17.02 -59.00 -13.29
C MET A 1 -15.70 -58.60 -12.63
N LYS A 2 -15.05 -59.43 -11.78
CA LYS A 2 -13.80 -59.07 -11.06
C LYS A 2 -12.60 -58.71 -11.96
N LYS A 3 -12.37 -59.46 -13.05
CA LYS A 3 -11.31 -59.15 -14.04
C LYS A 3 -11.53 -57.81 -14.74
N PHE A 4 -12.78 -57.49 -15.08
CA PHE A 4 -13.17 -56.22 -15.70
C PHE A 4 -12.90 -55.05 -14.75
N LEU A 5 -13.38 -55.10 -13.49
CA LEU A 5 -13.12 -54.06 -12.49
C LEU A 5 -11.62 -53.84 -12.22
N ASN A 6 -10.84 -54.92 -12.13
CA ASN A 6 -9.39 -54.83 -11.95
C ASN A 6 -8.71 -54.12 -13.14
N LEU A 7 -9.14 -54.42 -14.37
CA LEU A 7 -8.65 -53.77 -15.57
C LEU A 7 -9.03 -52.28 -15.58
N THR A 8 -10.26 -51.94 -15.19
CA THR A 8 -10.73 -50.55 -15.09
C THR A 8 -9.92 -49.76 -14.06
N PHE A 9 -9.72 -50.28 -12.84
CA PHE A 9 -8.92 -49.60 -11.81
C PHE A 9 -7.48 -49.39 -12.22
N TYR A 10 -6.88 -50.40 -12.87
CA TYR A 10 -5.53 -50.30 -13.40
C TYR A 10 -5.43 -49.22 -14.49
N SER A 11 -6.40 -49.19 -15.41
CA SER A 11 -6.44 -48.22 -16.51
C SER A 11 -6.62 -46.79 -16.00
N ILE A 12 -7.56 -46.57 -15.06
CA ILE A 12 -7.81 -45.24 -14.47
C ILE A 12 -6.53 -44.70 -13.83
N PHE A 13 -5.85 -45.49 -13.00
CA PHE A 13 -4.62 -45.07 -12.32
C PHE A 13 -3.54 -44.61 -13.30
N TRP A 14 -3.17 -45.47 -14.26
CA TRP A 14 -2.06 -45.21 -15.17
C TRP A 14 -2.37 -44.10 -16.18
N VAL A 15 -3.59 -44.07 -16.72
CA VAL A 15 -3.99 -43.03 -17.68
C VAL A 15 -3.98 -41.65 -17.02
N TRP A 16 -4.49 -41.53 -15.80
CA TRP A 16 -4.46 -40.27 -15.07
C TRP A 16 -3.05 -39.86 -14.66
N ASN A 17 -2.22 -40.78 -14.20
CA ASN A 17 -0.82 -40.46 -13.86
C ASN A 17 -0.05 -39.97 -15.10
N VAL A 18 -0.23 -40.60 -16.27
CA VAL A 18 0.34 -40.10 -17.54
C VAL A 18 -0.20 -38.71 -17.89
N THR A 19 -1.50 -38.48 -17.70
CA THR A 19 -2.14 -37.18 -17.94
C THR A 19 -1.59 -36.10 -16.99
N PHE A 20 -1.46 -36.40 -15.70
CA PHE A 20 -0.92 -35.48 -14.69
C PHE A 20 0.55 -35.18 -14.94
N LEU A 21 1.38 -36.19 -15.19
CA LEU A 21 2.78 -35.97 -15.57
C LEU A 21 2.87 -35.14 -16.85
N GLY A 22 2.02 -35.41 -17.84
CA GLY A 22 1.98 -34.62 -19.07
C GLY A 22 1.63 -33.15 -18.80
N ALA A 23 0.57 -32.89 -18.03
CA ALA A 23 0.15 -31.54 -17.67
C ALA A 23 1.22 -30.80 -16.84
N VAL A 24 1.87 -31.49 -15.90
CA VAL A 24 2.91 -30.90 -15.06
C VAL A 24 4.16 -30.57 -15.88
N TYR A 25 4.72 -31.56 -16.59
CA TYR A 25 6.03 -31.40 -17.23
C TYR A 25 5.98 -30.69 -18.58
N PHE A 26 4.88 -30.79 -19.35
CA PHE A 26 4.77 -30.13 -20.65
C PHE A 26 4.02 -28.80 -20.61
N TRP A 27 3.24 -28.52 -19.54
CA TRP A 27 2.47 -27.28 -19.45
C TRP A 27 2.85 -26.44 -18.22
N ILE A 28 2.55 -26.90 -17.00
CA ILE A 28 2.72 -26.08 -15.77
C ILE A 28 4.19 -25.70 -15.51
N LEU A 29 5.11 -26.66 -15.60
CA LEU A 29 6.53 -26.46 -15.30
C LEU A 29 7.20 -25.47 -16.27
N PRO A 30 7.04 -25.60 -17.61
CA PRO A 30 7.57 -24.63 -18.57
C PRO A 30 6.93 -23.23 -18.47
N THR A 31 5.63 -23.14 -18.18
CA THR A 31 4.93 -21.83 -18.21
C THR A 31 5.08 -21.03 -16.92
N ILE A 32 5.13 -21.69 -15.76
CA ILE A 32 5.09 -21.03 -14.44
C ILE A 32 6.36 -21.31 -13.62
N GLY A 33 6.96 -22.49 -13.79
CA GLY A 33 7.99 -22.98 -12.87
C GLY A 33 9.24 -22.11 -12.82
N TRP A 34 9.80 -21.74 -13.97
CA TRP A 34 11.01 -20.92 -14.02
C TRP A 34 10.79 -19.52 -13.41
N SER A 35 9.72 -18.84 -13.83
CA SER A 35 9.39 -17.51 -13.33
C SER A 35 9.10 -17.50 -11.83
N LEU A 36 8.39 -18.52 -11.32
CA LEU A 36 8.06 -18.61 -9.90
C LEU A 36 9.31 -18.82 -9.04
N ILE A 37 10.28 -19.61 -9.51
CA ILE A 37 11.56 -19.82 -8.82
C ILE A 37 12.35 -18.50 -8.75
N GLU A 38 12.50 -17.83 -9.88
CA GLU A 38 13.19 -16.54 -9.98
C GLU A 38 12.56 -15.48 -9.07
N ASP A 39 11.24 -15.29 -9.17
CA ASP A 39 10.49 -14.31 -8.37
C ASP A 39 10.48 -14.66 -6.86
N THR A 40 10.64 -15.94 -6.49
CA THR A 40 10.81 -16.33 -5.08
C THR A 40 12.19 -15.97 -4.56
N PHE A 41 13.25 -16.18 -5.35
CA PHE A 41 14.61 -15.81 -4.98
C PHE A 41 14.83 -14.30 -4.95
N SER A 42 14.11 -13.54 -5.77
CA SER A 42 14.12 -12.08 -5.73
C SER A 42 13.26 -11.48 -4.62
N GLY A 43 12.56 -12.30 -3.82
CA GLY A 43 11.71 -11.87 -2.72
C GLY A 43 10.36 -11.27 -3.13
N LEU A 44 9.97 -11.40 -4.41
CA LEU A 44 8.68 -10.90 -4.92
C LEU A 44 7.51 -11.79 -4.49
N ILE A 45 7.73 -13.11 -4.47
CA ILE A 45 6.70 -14.12 -4.11
C ILE A 45 7.16 -14.89 -2.86
N PRO A 46 6.29 -15.16 -1.87
CA PRO A 46 6.64 -15.95 -0.68
C PRO A 46 7.03 -17.38 -1.01
N SER A 47 8.03 -17.91 -0.29
CA SER A 47 8.55 -19.29 -0.46
C SER A 47 7.52 -20.40 -0.29
N GLN A 48 6.39 -20.13 0.38
CA GLN A 48 5.28 -21.07 0.53
C GLN A 48 4.66 -21.49 -0.81
N PHE A 49 4.64 -20.59 -1.81
CA PHE A 49 4.14 -20.91 -3.15
C PHE A 49 5.13 -21.77 -3.92
N LEU A 50 6.44 -21.57 -3.73
CA LEU A 50 7.46 -22.46 -4.28
C LEU A 50 7.34 -23.89 -3.71
N ILE A 51 7.12 -24.03 -2.39
CA ILE A 51 6.87 -25.34 -1.77
C ILE A 51 5.63 -26.01 -2.37
N THR A 52 4.56 -25.24 -2.57
CA THR A 52 3.31 -25.74 -3.17
C THR A 52 3.55 -26.19 -4.62
N PHE A 53 4.32 -25.42 -5.38
CA PHE A 53 4.70 -25.75 -6.76
C PHE A 53 5.56 -27.01 -6.84
N ILE A 54 6.55 -27.15 -5.96
CA ILE A 54 7.33 -28.39 -5.82
C ILE A 54 6.39 -29.57 -5.54
N GLY A 55 5.36 -29.37 -4.71
CA GLY A 55 4.29 -30.34 -4.49
C GLY A 55 3.58 -30.76 -5.78
N ILE A 56 3.14 -29.82 -6.61
CA ILE A 56 2.49 -30.10 -7.90
C ILE A 56 3.36 -31.00 -8.79
N VAL A 57 4.69 -30.78 -8.80
CA VAL A 57 5.62 -31.58 -9.59
C VAL A 57 5.90 -32.95 -8.95
N ALA A 58 6.13 -32.96 -7.64
CA ALA A 58 6.56 -34.14 -6.90
C ALA A 58 5.43 -35.17 -6.74
N ILE A 59 4.18 -34.72 -6.53
CA ILE A 59 3.06 -35.60 -6.20
C ILE A 59 2.81 -36.65 -7.30
N PRO A 60 2.47 -36.28 -8.56
CA PRO A 60 2.23 -37.29 -9.60
C PRO A 60 3.44 -38.20 -9.83
N THR A 61 4.65 -37.64 -9.75
CA THR A 61 5.91 -38.37 -9.94
C THR A 61 6.13 -39.44 -8.87
N ILE A 62 6.00 -39.07 -7.59
CA ILE A 62 6.17 -39.98 -6.45
C ILE A 62 5.09 -41.06 -6.48
N PHE A 63 3.83 -40.70 -6.71
CA PHE A 63 2.74 -41.68 -6.71
C PHE A 63 2.77 -42.62 -7.92
N THR A 64 3.24 -42.15 -9.09
CA THR A 64 3.55 -43.03 -10.23
C THR A 64 4.62 -44.06 -9.85
N ILE A 65 5.72 -43.64 -9.22
CA ILE A 65 6.81 -44.52 -8.80
C ILE A 65 6.33 -45.52 -7.74
N ILE A 66 5.62 -45.06 -6.70
CA ILE A 66 5.08 -45.92 -5.64
C ILE A 66 4.08 -46.93 -6.22
N GLY A 67 3.20 -46.49 -7.13
CA GLY A 67 2.24 -47.35 -7.82
C GLY A 67 2.94 -48.44 -8.65
N GLY A 68 3.98 -48.08 -9.39
CA GLY A 68 4.78 -49.00 -10.20
C GLY A 68 5.67 -49.96 -9.40
N TRP A 69 6.19 -49.51 -8.26
CA TRP A 69 7.10 -50.29 -7.43
C TRP A 69 6.37 -51.21 -6.44
N ARG A 70 5.42 -50.67 -5.67
CA ARG A 70 4.78 -51.38 -4.55
C ARG A 70 3.43 -52.00 -4.89
N PHE A 71 2.62 -51.35 -5.72
CA PHE A 71 1.21 -51.71 -5.93
C PHE A 71 0.88 -52.23 -7.33
N ARG A 72 1.89 -52.49 -8.18
CA ARG A 72 1.73 -52.89 -9.58
C ARG A 72 0.79 -54.07 -9.82
N LYS A 73 0.74 -55.04 -8.90
CA LYS A 73 -0.14 -56.23 -8.98
C LYS A 73 -1.43 -56.09 -8.16
N GLN A 74 -1.67 -54.95 -7.54
CA GLN A 74 -2.77 -54.71 -6.60
C GLN A 74 -3.69 -53.58 -7.10
N PRO A 75 -4.56 -53.83 -8.10
CA PRO A 75 -5.38 -52.80 -8.74
C PRO A 75 -6.28 -52.04 -7.76
N LEU A 76 -6.76 -52.70 -6.70
CA LEU A 76 -7.54 -52.05 -5.65
C LEU A 76 -6.72 -51.05 -4.83
N GLN A 77 -5.44 -51.30 -4.57
CA GLN A 77 -4.60 -50.35 -3.84
C GLN A 77 -4.18 -49.18 -4.74
N LEU A 78 -4.00 -49.41 -6.04
CA LEU A 78 -3.73 -48.34 -7.00
C LEU A 78 -4.88 -47.31 -7.03
N ILE A 79 -6.14 -47.76 -7.12
CA ILE A 79 -7.27 -46.83 -7.15
C ILE A 79 -7.47 -46.11 -5.81
N ARG A 80 -7.19 -46.77 -4.68
CA ARG A 80 -7.19 -46.14 -3.35
C ARG A 80 -6.09 -45.09 -3.22
N LEU A 81 -4.89 -45.38 -3.73
CA LEU A 81 -3.76 -44.44 -3.76
C LEU A 81 -4.12 -43.20 -4.58
N PHE A 82 -4.71 -43.38 -5.76
CA PHE A 82 -5.10 -42.27 -6.63
C PHE A 82 -6.21 -41.41 -6.02
N TYR A 83 -7.38 -41.98 -5.76
CA TYR A 83 -8.53 -41.20 -5.31
C TYR A 83 -8.43 -40.74 -3.85
N GLY A 84 -7.70 -41.47 -3.00
CA GLY A 84 -7.60 -41.14 -1.58
C GLY A 84 -6.37 -40.34 -1.19
N VAL A 85 -5.33 -40.28 -2.04
CA VAL A 85 -4.07 -39.59 -1.73
C VAL A 85 -3.64 -38.66 -2.86
N GLU A 86 -3.31 -39.20 -4.04
CA GLU A 86 -2.68 -38.43 -5.12
C GLU A 86 -3.57 -37.29 -5.63
N ALA A 87 -4.80 -37.59 -6.07
CA ALA A 87 -5.70 -36.60 -6.65
C ALA A 87 -6.15 -35.52 -5.64
N PRO A 88 -6.54 -35.85 -4.39
CA PRO A 88 -6.85 -34.83 -3.38
C PRO A 88 -5.65 -33.94 -3.03
N LEU A 89 -4.44 -34.51 -2.91
CA LEU A 89 -3.24 -33.75 -2.58
C LEU A 89 -2.84 -32.83 -3.73
N PHE A 90 -2.92 -33.32 -4.96
CA PHE A 90 -2.71 -32.52 -6.18
C PHE A 90 -3.72 -31.37 -6.28
N LEU A 91 -5.00 -31.63 -6.01
CA LEU A 91 -6.05 -30.61 -5.97
C LEU A 91 -5.78 -29.56 -4.89
N LEU A 92 -5.36 -29.96 -3.68
CA LEU A 92 -4.99 -29.01 -2.63
C LEU A 92 -3.85 -28.09 -3.06
N CYS A 93 -2.83 -28.63 -3.74
CA CYS A 93 -1.73 -27.81 -4.26
C CYS A 93 -2.21 -26.84 -5.35
N LEU A 94 -3.09 -27.27 -6.25
CA LEU A 94 -3.69 -26.39 -7.26
C LEU A 94 -4.52 -25.26 -6.63
N LEU A 95 -5.39 -25.61 -5.67
CA LEU A 95 -6.18 -24.63 -4.93
C LEU A 95 -5.28 -23.64 -4.18
N ARG A 96 -4.22 -24.12 -3.54
CA ARG A 96 -3.26 -23.26 -2.84
C ARG A 96 -2.48 -22.34 -3.77
N LEU A 97 -2.12 -22.80 -4.97
CA LEU A 97 -1.31 -22.03 -5.92
C LEU A 97 -2.13 -20.99 -6.68
N PHE A 98 -3.36 -21.33 -7.09
CA PHE A 98 -4.15 -20.51 -8.02
C PHE A 98 -5.38 -19.82 -7.43
N VAL A 99 -5.93 -20.34 -6.32
CA VAL A 99 -7.24 -19.89 -5.80
C VAL A 99 -7.08 -19.21 -4.44
N LEU A 100 -6.36 -19.86 -3.53
CA LEU A 100 -6.20 -19.40 -2.15
C LEU A 100 -4.97 -18.50 -2.03
N ARG A 101 -5.21 -17.27 -1.59
CA ARG A 101 -4.18 -16.25 -1.40
C ARG A 101 -3.62 -16.26 0.02
N GLU A 102 -3.98 -15.30 0.86
CA GLU A 102 -3.59 -15.33 2.27
C GLU A 102 -4.56 -16.24 3.04
N LEU A 103 -4.04 -17.14 3.87
CA LEU A 103 -4.87 -18.08 4.64
C LEU A 103 -5.26 -17.48 5.98
N THR A 104 -6.56 -17.52 6.28
CA THR A 104 -7.12 -17.24 7.61
C THR A 104 -6.90 -18.41 8.57
N GLN A 105 -7.10 -18.20 9.86
CA GLN A 105 -7.02 -19.28 10.85
C GLN A 105 -8.05 -20.40 10.58
N ALA A 106 -9.29 -20.04 10.21
CA ALA A 106 -10.35 -21.00 9.89
C ALA A 106 -10.02 -21.82 8.63
N SER A 107 -9.63 -21.16 7.54
CA SER A 107 -9.24 -21.86 6.30
C SER A 107 -8.00 -22.73 6.51
N THR A 108 -7.02 -22.27 7.29
CA THR A 108 -5.84 -23.07 7.68
C THR A 108 -6.23 -24.33 8.44
N LEU A 109 -7.16 -24.25 9.40
CA LEU A 109 -7.64 -25.42 10.14
C LEU A 109 -8.29 -26.46 9.22
N ILE A 110 -9.14 -26.02 8.29
CA ILE A 110 -9.78 -26.93 7.32
C ILE A 110 -8.74 -27.59 6.42
N LEU A 111 -7.85 -26.80 5.81
CA LEU A 111 -6.82 -27.32 4.90
C LEU A 111 -5.84 -28.26 5.62
N ALA A 112 -5.42 -27.91 6.83
CA ALA A 112 -4.56 -28.75 7.66
C ALA A 112 -5.25 -30.07 8.04
N THR A 113 -6.54 -30.03 8.39
CA THR A 113 -7.32 -31.24 8.71
C THR A 113 -7.43 -32.17 7.49
N ILE A 114 -7.67 -31.61 6.29
CA ILE A 114 -7.71 -32.38 5.04
C ILE A 114 -6.32 -32.98 4.76
N PHE A 115 -5.25 -32.19 4.87
CA PHE A 115 -3.88 -32.64 4.64
C PHE A 115 -3.46 -33.78 5.59
N ILE A 116 -3.76 -33.64 6.89
CA ILE A 116 -3.52 -34.69 7.90
C ILE A 116 -4.30 -35.96 7.54
N SER A 117 -5.55 -35.83 7.10
CA SER A 117 -6.39 -36.98 6.70
C SER A 117 -5.81 -37.71 5.48
N ILE A 118 -5.32 -36.96 4.48
CA ILE A 118 -4.67 -37.53 3.28
C ILE A 118 -3.40 -38.31 3.68
N ILE A 119 -2.54 -37.72 4.53
CA ILE A 119 -1.32 -38.39 5.00
C ILE A 119 -1.66 -39.65 5.80
N ALA A 120 -2.63 -39.56 6.71
CA ALA A 120 -3.05 -40.70 7.53
C ALA A 120 -3.58 -41.85 6.67
N PHE A 121 -4.37 -41.56 5.64
CA PHE A 121 -4.86 -42.54 4.68
C PHE A 121 -3.71 -43.17 3.87
N GLY A 122 -2.75 -42.38 3.42
CA GLY A 122 -1.54 -42.88 2.74
C GLY A 122 -0.70 -43.81 3.61
N LEU A 123 -0.49 -43.45 4.88
CA LEU A 123 0.21 -44.29 5.85
C LEU A 123 -0.58 -45.58 6.16
N GLU A 124 -1.91 -45.53 6.21
CA GLU A 124 -2.77 -46.72 6.36
C GLU A 124 -2.62 -47.67 5.18
N ILE A 125 -2.54 -47.16 3.95
CA ILE A 125 -2.32 -47.99 2.75
C ILE A 125 -0.95 -48.68 2.80
N LEU A 126 0.09 -47.98 3.27
CA LEU A 126 1.46 -48.50 3.28
C LEU A 126 1.72 -49.49 4.42
N HIS A 127 1.28 -49.19 5.64
CA HIS A 127 1.65 -49.91 6.86
C HIS A 127 0.48 -50.56 7.60
N GLY A 128 -0.76 -50.19 7.28
CA GLY A 128 -1.94 -50.68 7.99
C GLY A 128 -2.06 -50.14 9.43
N TYR A 129 -2.73 -50.91 10.29
CA TYR A 129 -2.99 -50.51 11.68
C TYR A 129 -1.84 -50.92 12.60
N ALA A 130 -1.32 -49.97 13.38
CA ALA A 130 -0.12 -50.13 14.19
C ALA A 130 -0.40 -50.78 15.55
N ASN A 131 -0.71 -52.09 15.54
CA ASN A 131 -1.02 -52.86 16.76
C ASN A 131 0.06 -52.80 17.84
N GLN A 132 1.34 -52.71 17.45
CA GLN A 132 2.48 -52.92 18.34
C GLN A 132 2.93 -51.65 19.08
N ASN A 133 2.64 -50.46 18.55
CA ASN A 133 3.09 -49.20 19.15
C ASN A 133 1.88 -48.40 19.65
N LYS A 134 1.79 -48.26 20.99
CA LYS A 134 0.70 -47.54 21.66
C LYS A 134 0.58 -46.09 21.20
N LEU A 135 1.69 -45.36 21.03
CA LEU A 135 1.63 -43.95 20.60
C LEU A 135 1.06 -43.83 19.18
N VAL A 136 1.52 -44.69 18.27
CA VAL A 136 1.08 -44.66 16.86
C VAL A 136 -0.37 -45.10 16.72
N SER A 137 -0.86 -46.06 17.51
CA SER A 137 -2.27 -46.47 17.47
C SER A 137 -3.21 -45.36 17.98
N TRP A 138 -2.81 -44.62 19.02
CA TRP A 138 -3.53 -43.43 19.47
C TRP A 138 -3.51 -42.30 18.44
N LEU A 139 -2.35 -42.04 17.81
CA LEU A 139 -2.24 -41.07 16.71
C LEU A 139 -3.12 -41.46 15.51
N GLN A 140 -3.16 -42.76 15.17
CA GLN A 140 -4.03 -43.28 14.12
C GLN A 140 -5.50 -43.08 14.47
N MET A 141 -5.92 -43.35 15.71
CA MET A 141 -7.28 -43.10 16.18
C MET A 141 -7.65 -41.62 16.06
N PHE A 142 -6.76 -40.71 16.47
CA PHE A 142 -6.94 -39.27 16.31
C PHE A 142 -7.13 -38.88 14.84
N ALA A 143 -6.17 -39.21 13.98
CA ALA A 143 -6.19 -38.81 12.57
C ALA A 143 -7.35 -39.46 11.78
N HIS A 144 -7.73 -40.70 12.11
CA HIS A 144 -8.83 -41.39 11.44
C HIS A 144 -10.21 -40.91 11.93
N THR A 145 -10.29 -40.33 13.14
CA THR A 145 -11.49 -39.59 13.58
C THR A 145 -11.66 -38.31 12.77
N LEU A 146 -10.58 -37.53 12.59
CA LEU A 146 -10.59 -36.34 11.72
C LEU A 146 -10.89 -36.69 10.25
N MET A 147 -10.42 -37.84 9.79
CA MET A 147 -10.69 -38.33 8.44
C MET A 147 -12.17 -38.67 8.22
N LEU A 148 -12.88 -39.22 9.22
CA LEU A 148 -14.33 -39.41 9.14
C LEU A 148 -15.06 -38.07 8.94
N LEU A 149 -14.69 -37.07 9.75
CA LEU A 149 -15.27 -35.73 9.68
C LEU A 149 -14.98 -35.09 8.31
N THR A 150 -13.73 -35.20 7.85
CA THR A 150 -13.30 -34.71 6.54
C THR A 150 -14.01 -35.39 5.39
N GLY A 151 -14.13 -36.72 5.42
CA GLY A 151 -14.81 -37.50 4.38
C GLY A 151 -16.28 -37.14 4.22
N LEU A 152 -16.97 -36.89 5.35
CA LEU A 152 -18.34 -36.38 5.34
C LEU A 152 -18.40 -34.94 4.79
N TYR A 153 -17.56 -34.05 5.33
CA TYR A 153 -17.53 -32.64 4.96
C TYR A 153 -17.26 -32.44 3.45
N VAL A 154 -16.15 -32.99 2.95
CA VAL A 154 -15.76 -32.90 1.53
C VAL A 154 -16.77 -33.64 0.65
N GLY A 155 -17.29 -34.78 1.10
CA GLY A 155 -18.32 -35.53 0.38
C GLY A 155 -19.58 -34.70 0.14
N VAL A 156 -20.11 -34.06 1.19
CA VAL A 156 -21.29 -33.18 1.07
C VAL A 156 -20.97 -31.96 0.20
N LEU A 157 -19.82 -31.33 0.39
CA LEU A 157 -19.41 -30.17 -0.41
C LEU A 157 -19.36 -30.48 -1.90
N LEU A 158 -18.76 -31.60 -2.28
CA LEU A 158 -18.61 -31.98 -3.69
C LEU A 158 -19.93 -32.42 -4.34
N LEU A 159 -20.91 -32.89 -3.56
CA LEU A 159 -22.24 -33.26 -4.09
C LEU A 159 -22.99 -32.06 -4.70
N PHE A 160 -22.77 -30.84 -4.19
CA PHE A 160 -23.32 -29.62 -4.78
C PHE A 160 -22.88 -29.39 -6.24
N TYR A 161 -21.73 -29.94 -6.64
CA TYR A 161 -21.25 -29.87 -8.01
C TYR A 161 -21.52 -31.17 -8.78
N ALA A 162 -21.32 -32.32 -8.15
CA ALA A 162 -21.47 -33.62 -8.80
C ALA A 162 -22.91 -33.88 -9.26
N VAL A 163 -23.93 -33.43 -8.50
CA VAL A 163 -25.34 -33.64 -8.86
C VAL A 163 -25.73 -32.88 -10.13
N PRO A 164 -25.55 -31.55 -10.24
CA PRO A 164 -25.82 -30.82 -11.49
C PRO A 164 -25.02 -31.35 -12.67
N VAL A 165 -23.73 -31.63 -12.49
CA VAL A 165 -22.86 -32.16 -13.56
C VAL A 165 -23.37 -33.52 -14.05
N SER A 166 -23.80 -34.40 -13.15
CA SER A 166 -24.38 -35.70 -13.53
C SER A 166 -25.64 -35.52 -14.36
N VAL A 167 -26.50 -34.58 -14.00
CA VAL A 167 -27.74 -34.28 -14.74
C VAL A 167 -27.42 -33.71 -16.13
N ILE A 168 -26.46 -32.77 -16.22
CA ILE A 168 -25.99 -32.24 -17.51
C ILE A 168 -25.49 -33.39 -18.39
N LEU A 169 -24.61 -34.25 -17.87
CA LEU A 169 -24.05 -35.36 -18.63
C LEU A 169 -25.13 -36.35 -19.10
N VAL A 170 -26.12 -36.66 -18.26
CA VAL A 170 -27.25 -37.51 -18.63
C VAL A 170 -28.09 -36.85 -19.71
N ARG A 171 -28.43 -35.56 -19.56
CA ARG A 171 -29.22 -34.80 -20.54
C ARG A 171 -28.50 -34.71 -21.88
N GLU A 172 -27.20 -34.40 -21.88
CA GLU A 172 -26.37 -34.33 -23.09
C GLU A 172 -26.21 -35.71 -23.74
N PHE A 173 -26.09 -36.78 -22.95
CA PHE A 173 -26.07 -38.13 -23.47
C PHE A 173 -27.38 -38.48 -24.19
N PHE A 174 -28.54 -38.11 -23.62
CA PHE A 174 -29.85 -38.35 -24.23
C PHE A 174 -30.29 -37.29 -25.26
N SER A 175 -29.53 -36.22 -25.47
CA SER A 175 -29.84 -35.23 -26.50
C SER A 175 -29.65 -35.79 -27.92
N PHE A 176 -28.85 -36.87 -28.06
CA PHE A 176 -28.42 -37.49 -29.31
C PHE A 176 -27.80 -36.50 -30.33
N TYR A 177 -27.54 -35.25 -29.94
CA TYR A 177 -26.92 -34.25 -30.79
C TYR A 177 -25.52 -34.69 -31.19
N TRP A 178 -24.80 -35.27 -30.23
CA TRP A 178 -23.50 -35.89 -30.43
C TRP A 178 -23.55 -37.01 -31.48
N LEU A 179 -24.66 -37.79 -31.57
CA LEU A 179 -24.80 -38.88 -32.54
C LEU A 179 -24.96 -38.33 -33.98
N ARG A 180 -25.68 -37.21 -34.16
CA ARG A 180 -25.73 -36.49 -35.44
C ARG A 180 -24.36 -35.97 -35.85
N GLY A 181 -23.60 -35.41 -34.90
CA GLY A 181 -22.22 -35.01 -35.11
C GLY A 181 -21.34 -36.18 -35.57
N ILE A 182 -21.42 -37.32 -34.88
CA ILE A 182 -20.72 -38.56 -35.25
C ILE A 182 -21.04 -38.97 -36.68
N ILE A 183 -22.32 -39.09 -37.04
CA ILE A 183 -22.73 -39.55 -38.36
C ILE A 183 -22.25 -38.58 -39.44
N SER A 184 -22.35 -37.27 -39.19
CA SER A 184 -21.86 -36.24 -40.11
C SER A 184 -20.34 -36.34 -40.32
N GLU A 185 -19.56 -36.39 -39.25
CA GLU A 185 -18.09 -36.42 -39.32
C GLU A 185 -17.53 -37.70 -39.94
N LEU A 186 -18.13 -38.86 -39.62
CA LEU A 186 -17.77 -40.14 -40.25
C LEU A 186 -18.10 -40.19 -41.74
N THR A 187 -19.12 -39.44 -42.18
CA THR A 187 -19.55 -39.41 -43.59
C THR A 187 -18.70 -38.44 -44.42
N TYR A 188 -18.32 -37.28 -43.87
CA TYR A 188 -17.70 -36.20 -44.64
C TYR A 188 -16.21 -36.00 -44.38
N SER A 189 -15.62 -36.49 -43.28
CA SER A 189 -14.20 -36.31 -42.97
C SER A 189 -13.63 -37.40 -42.04
N PRO A 190 -13.22 -38.58 -42.56
CA PRO A 190 -12.73 -39.69 -41.73
C PRO A 190 -11.49 -39.37 -40.86
N GLY A 191 -10.76 -38.28 -41.15
CA GLY A 191 -9.67 -37.79 -40.29
C GLY A 191 -10.13 -37.29 -38.91
N TYR A 192 -11.40 -36.91 -38.75
CA TYR A 192 -11.95 -36.43 -37.48
C TYR A 192 -12.34 -37.56 -36.50
N VAL A 193 -12.32 -38.82 -36.95
CA VAL A 193 -12.57 -39.98 -36.07
C VAL A 193 -11.58 -40.00 -34.90
N PHE A 194 -10.32 -39.62 -35.13
CA PHE A 194 -9.32 -39.53 -34.06
C PHE A 194 -9.61 -38.40 -33.08
N THR A 195 -10.02 -37.22 -33.57
CA THR A 195 -10.44 -36.09 -32.73
C THR A 195 -11.66 -36.45 -31.88
N PHE A 196 -12.61 -37.18 -32.45
CA PHE A 196 -13.80 -37.65 -31.75
C PHE A 196 -13.49 -38.73 -30.70
N LEU A 197 -12.66 -39.72 -31.03
CA LEU A 197 -12.21 -40.73 -30.06
C LEU A 197 -11.43 -40.09 -28.91
N PHE A 198 -10.60 -39.09 -29.22
CA PHE A 198 -9.91 -38.28 -28.22
C PHE A 198 -10.91 -37.50 -27.35
N PHE A 199 -11.95 -36.91 -27.94
CA PHE A 199 -13.00 -36.23 -27.18
C PHE A 199 -13.75 -37.19 -26.23
N LEU A 200 -14.19 -38.36 -26.71
CA LEU A 200 -14.83 -39.37 -25.86
C LEU A 200 -13.91 -39.85 -24.75
N PHE A 201 -12.62 -39.99 -25.05
CA PHE A 201 -11.61 -40.36 -24.07
C PHE A 201 -11.46 -39.28 -22.99
N VAL A 202 -11.39 -38.00 -23.37
CA VAL A 202 -11.36 -36.86 -22.43
C VAL A 202 -12.65 -36.81 -21.61
N LEU A 203 -13.82 -36.97 -22.23
CA LEU A 203 -15.11 -36.98 -21.54
C LEU A 203 -15.21 -38.13 -20.52
N ALA A 204 -14.76 -39.33 -20.89
CA ALA A 204 -14.70 -40.47 -19.99
C ALA A 204 -13.77 -40.19 -18.81
N LEU A 205 -12.60 -39.61 -19.06
CA LEU A 205 -11.69 -39.18 -18.00
C LEU A 205 -12.35 -38.14 -17.10
N THR A 206 -12.86 -37.04 -17.63
CA THR A 206 -13.51 -36.00 -16.81
C THR A 206 -14.65 -36.54 -15.96
N THR A 207 -15.44 -37.49 -16.48
CA THR A 207 -16.50 -38.15 -15.69
C THR A 207 -15.92 -38.93 -14.50
N THR A 208 -14.79 -39.63 -14.68
CA THR A 208 -14.11 -40.32 -13.57
C THR A 208 -13.65 -39.37 -12.46
N LEU A 209 -13.23 -38.14 -12.81
CA LEU A 209 -12.73 -37.17 -11.84
C LEU A 209 -13.84 -36.30 -11.22
N PHE A 210 -14.80 -35.79 -11.99
CA PHE A 210 -15.78 -34.82 -11.49
C PHE A 210 -17.07 -35.46 -10.96
N VAL A 211 -17.41 -36.68 -11.41
CA VAL A 211 -18.63 -37.38 -10.97
C VAL A 211 -18.30 -38.48 -9.98
N PHE A 212 -17.34 -39.36 -10.31
CA PHE A 212 -17.06 -40.54 -9.49
C PHE A 212 -16.12 -40.28 -8.30
N MET A 213 -15.10 -39.42 -8.46
CA MET A 213 -14.15 -39.13 -7.38
C MET A 213 -14.82 -38.59 -6.11
N PRO A 214 -15.78 -37.64 -6.13
CA PRO A 214 -16.43 -37.15 -4.93
C PRO A 214 -16.99 -38.26 -4.02
N SER A 215 -17.79 -39.16 -4.60
CA SER A 215 -18.39 -40.26 -3.86
C SER A 215 -17.36 -41.32 -3.47
N ALA A 216 -16.38 -41.58 -4.33
CA ALA A 216 -15.29 -42.52 -4.03
C ALA A 216 -14.44 -42.03 -2.86
N LEU A 217 -14.00 -40.76 -2.86
CA LEU A 217 -13.21 -40.16 -1.79
C LEU A 217 -13.95 -40.22 -0.45
N ALA A 218 -15.21 -39.76 -0.42
CA ALA A 218 -16.04 -39.78 0.78
C ALA A 218 -16.20 -41.21 1.32
N SER A 219 -16.51 -42.16 0.44
CA SER A 219 -16.67 -43.58 0.81
C SER A 219 -15.36 -44.18 1.35
N LEU A 220 -14.23 -43.89 0.70
CA LEU A 220 -12.91 -44.40 1.11
C LEU A 220 -12.52 -43.89 2.50
N TYR A 221 -12.73 -42.60 2.77
CA TYR A 221 -12.36 -41.97 4.04
C TYR A 221 -13.28 -42.44 5.17
N VAL A 222 -14.59 -42.51 4.92
CA VAL A 222 -15.57 -43.05 5.87
C VAL A 222 -15.26 -44.50 6.20
N HIS A 223 -15.02 -45.33 5.18
CA HIS A 223 -14.72 -46.75 5.38
C HIS A 223 -13.41 -46.97 6.13
N SER A 224 -12.36 -46.24 5.76
CA SER A 224 -11.06 -46.34 6.44
C SER A 224 -11.15 -45.90 7.91
N GLY A 225 -11.81 -44.76 8.17
CA GLY A 225 -12.02 -44.28 9.52
C GLY A 225 -12.76 -45.29 10.39
N GLN A 226 -13.89 -45.83 9.90
CA GLN A 226 -14.64 -46.87 10.60
C GLN A 226 -13.80 -48.13 10.86
N LYS A 227 -13.03 -48.58 9.87
CA LYS A 227 -12.19 -49.78 9.98
C LYS A 227 -11.11 -49.64 11.04
N ILE A 228 -10.40 -48.51 11.07
CA ILE A 228 -9.32 -48.27 12.05
C ILE A 228 -9.89 -48.05 13.45
N LEU A 229 -10.98 -47.30 13.59
CA LEU A 229 -11.63 -47.11 14.89
C LEU A 229 -12.17 -48.42 15.47
N ARG A 230 -12.72 -49.31 14.64
CA ARG A 230 -13.12 -50.66 15.09
C ARG A 230 -11.93 -51.49 15.56
N LYS A 231 -10.79 -51.45 14.85
CA LYS A 231 -9.57 -52.14 15.27
C LYS A 231 -9.01 -51.59 16.58
N PHE A 232 -9.03 -50.28 16.73
CA PHE A 232 -8.62 -49.61 17.96
C PHE A 232 -9.54 -49.96 19.14
N ALA A 233 -10.86 -50.00 18.92
CA ALA A 233 -11.84 -50.43 19.92
C ALA A 233 -11.64 -51.88 20.38
N ASN A 234 -11.31 -52.78 19.46
CA ASN A 234 -11.02 -54.17 19.80
C ASN A 234 -9.73 -54.30 20.65
N GLN A 235 -8.77 -53.39 20.49
CA GLN A 235 -7.50 -53.42 21.22
C GLN A 235 -7.56 -52.68 22.58
N HIS A 236 -8.21 -51.52 22.64
CA HIS A 236 -8.19 -50.62 23.81
C HIS A 236 -9.54 -50.52 24.53
N GLY A 237 -10.58 -51.17 24.01
CA GLY A 237 -11.94 -51.15 24.56
C GLY A 237 -12.84 -50.10 23.89
N HIS A 238 -14.13 -50.44 23.77
CA HIS A 238 -15.13 -49.57 23.15
C HIS A 238 -15.34 -48.25 23.90
N GLN A 239 -15.33 -48.26 25.23
CA GLN A 239 -15.51 -47.04 26.04
C GLN A 239 -14.38 -46.02 25.82
N ARG A 240 -13.12 -46.45 25.87
CA ARG A 240 -11.96 -45.56 25.64
C ARG A 240 -11.92 -45.01 24.22
N THR A 241 -12.34 -45.81 23.25
CA THR A 241 -12.43 -45.38 21.84
C THR A 241 -13.50 -44.32 21.66
N PHE A 242 -14.67 -44.52 22.26
CA PHE A 242 -15.76 -43.55 22.21
C PHE A 242 -15.37 -42.23 22.89
N GLN A 243 -14.75 -42.30 24.07
CA GLN A 243 -14.19 -41.12 24.76
C GLN A 243 -13.15 -40.39 23.91
N GLY A 244 -12.24 -41.13 23.26
CA GLY A 244 -11.24 -40.57 22.35
C GLY A 244 -11.87 -39.86 21.16
N ILE A 245 -12.82 -40.49 20.48
CA ILE A 245 -13.55 -39.90 19.35
C ILE A 245 -14.25 -38.60 19.77
N ILE A 246 -14.99 -38.62 20.87
CA ILE A 246 -15.67 -37.42 21.39
C ILE A 246 -14.65 -36.33 21.72
N ALA A 247 -13.56 -36.66 22.41
CA ALA A 247 -12.54 -35.68 22.76
C ALA A 247 -11.95 -35.00 21.52
N VAL A 248 -11.66 -35.77 20.46
CA VAL A 248 -11.14 -35.23 19.19
C VAL A 248 -12.16 -34.34 18.49
N ILE A 249 -13.41 -34.78 18.38
CA ILE A 249 -14.48 -33.99 17.74
C ILE A 249 -14.73 -32.71 18.52
N THR A 250 -14.83 -32.79 19.85
CA THR A 250 -15.05 -31.62 20.70
C THR A 250 -13.89 -30.65 20.61
N ALA A 251 -12.63 -31.12 20.67
CA ALA A 251 -11.46 -30.26 20.52
C ALA A 251 -11.44 -29.58 19.13
N TRP A 252 -11.72 -30.34 18.06
CA TRP A 252 -11.81 -29.78 16.72
C TRP A 252 -12.93 -28.75 16.58
N MET A 253 -14.11 -29.02 17.15
CA MET A 253 -15.25 -28.10 17.14
C MET A 253 -14.96 -26.81 17.91
N ILE A 254 -14.28 -26.89 19.06
CA ILE A 254 -13.85 -25.71 19.83
C ILE A 254 -12.90 -24.86 18.99
N LEU A 255 -11.89 -25.48 18.36
CA LEU A 255 -10.96 -24.77 17.47
C LEU A 255 -11.68 -24.16 16.26
N PHE A 256 -12.60 -24.91 15.65
CA PHE A 256 -13.38 -24.45 14.51
C PHE A 256 -14.23 -23.23 14.85
N VAL A 257 -15.02 -23.30 15.94
CA VAL A 257 -15.87 -22.17 16.38
C VAL A 257 -15.03 -20.96 16.77
N SER A 258 -13.90 -21.17 17.45
CA SER A 258 -12.98 -20.10 17.84
C SER A 258 -12.38 -19.39 16.61
N PHE A 259 -11.84 -20.14 15.65
CA PHE A 259 -11.20 -19.57 14.46
C PHE A 259 -12.19 -19.03 13.43
N GLN A 260 -13.45 -19.47 13.47
CA GLN A 260 -14.50 -18.96 12.58
C GLN A 260 -14.97 -17.54 12.99
N GLN A 261 -14.70 -17.11 14.22
CA GLN A 261 -14.99 -15.73 14.64
C GLN A 261 -14.06 -14.77 13.90
N GLN A 262 -14.63 -13.99 12.98
CA GLN A 262 -13.85 -13.04 12.20
C GLN A 262 -13.66 -11.74 13.00
N PRO A 263 -12.42 -11.24 13.14
CA PRO A 263 -12.09 -10.17 14.08
C PRO A 263 -12.78 -8.83 13.74
N GLN A 264 -13.13 -8.59 12.47
CA GLN A 264 -13.81 -7.36 12.06
C GLN A 264 -15.21 -7.22 12.65
N VAL A 265 -15.90 -8.33 12.94
CA VAL A 265 -17.25 -8.29 13.50
C VAL A 265 -17.20 -7.66 14.89
N VAL A 266 -16.24 -8.08 15.70
CA VAL A 266 -16.01 -7.54 17.05
C VAL A 266 -15.48 -6.10 16.98
N ALA A 267 -14.52 -5.82 16.10
CA ALA A 267 -13.98 -4.47 15.93
C ALA A 267 -15.05 -3.46 15.51
N PHE A 268 -15.92 -3.81 14.55
CA PHE A 268 -17.02 -2.95 14.15
C PHE A 268 -18.05 -2.77 15.26
N GLN A 269 -18.36 -3.79 16.05
CA GLN A 269 -19.25 -3.68 17.19
C GLN A 269 -18.69 -2.74 18.27
N MET A 270 -17.41 -2.88 18.62
CA MET A 270 -16.73 -2.03 19.60
C MET A 270 -16.72 -0.56 19.16
N LEU A 271 -16.43 -0.29 17.88
CA LEU A 271 -16.35 1.06 17.34
C LEU A 271 -17.71 1.70 17.03
N ASP A 272 -18.80 0.94 17.02
CA ASP A 272 -20.17 1.47 16.86
C ASP A 272 -20.74 2.02 18.18
N LEU A 273 -20.15 1.65 19.32
CA LEU A 273 -20.53 2.15 20.64
C LEU A 273 -20.02 3.59 20.85
N PRO A 274 -20.87 4.53 21.29
CA PRO A 274 -20.45 5.90 21.53
C PRO A 274 -19.55 6.00 22.77
N VAL A 275 -18.45 6.74 22.67
CA VAL A 275 -17.54 7.05 23.79
C VAL A 275 -18.18 8.13 24.68
N ARG A 276 -18.50 7.80 25.93
CA ARG A 276 -19.20 8.69 26.89
C ARG A 276 -18.33 9.15 28.04
N ASN A 277 -17.30 8.39 28.37
CA ASN A 277 -16.41 8.67 29.49
C ASN A 277 -14.98 8.14 29.22
N GLU A 278 -14.06 8.43 30.14
CA GLU A 278 -12.66 8.04 30.03
C GLU A 278 -12.45 6.51 30.12
N GLY A 279 -13.29 5.81 30.89
CA GLY A 279 -13.28 4.34 30.96
C GLY A 279 -13.54 3.69 29.60
N ASP A 280 -14.48 4.21 28.82
CA ASP A 280 -14.79 3.70 27.48
C ASP A 280 -13.57 3.83 26.54
N ARG A 281 -12.81 4.93 26.65
CA ARG A 281 -11.57 5.12 25.86
C ARG A 281 -10.50 4.13 26.25
N GLN A 282 -10.29 3.95 27.55
CA GLN A 282 -9.30 3.00 28.07
C GLN A 282 -9.65 1.57 27.65
N GLU A 283 -10.93 1.20 27.64
CA GLU A 283 -11.38 -0.10 27.15
C GLU A 283 -11.07 -0.29 25.65
N LEU A 284 -11.37 0.71 24.82
CA LEU A 284 -11.05 0.65 23.38
C LEU A 284 -9.53 0.60 23.13
N LEU A 285 -8.74 1.38 23.88
CA LEU A 285 -7.27 1.40 23.77
C LEU A 285 -6.65 0.08 24.24
N ALA A 286 -7.19 -0.53 25.31
CA ALA A 286 -6.79 -1.85 25.77
C ALA A 286 -7.05 -2.94 24.71
N ASN A 287 -8.10 -2.76 23.91
CA ASN A 287 -8.46 -3.64 22.78
C ASN A 287 -7.91 -3.16 21.42
N SER A 288 -6.99 -2.20 21.39
CA SER A 288 -6.44 -1.63 20.16
C SER A 288 -5.91 -2.68 19.17
N ASN A 289 -5.23 -3.73 19.64
CA ASN A 289 -4.74 -4.80 18.76
C ASN A 289 -5.89 -5.58 18.10
N LEU A 290 -6.97 -5.86 18.82
CA LEU A 290 -8.13 -6.55 18.28
C LEU A 290 -8.86 -5.69 17.26
N ILE A 291 -9.02 -4.39 17.55
CA ILE A 291 -9.60 -3.42 16.62
C ILE A 291 -8.76 -3.34 15.35
N LYS A 292 -7.44 -3.22 15.49
CA LYS A 292 -6.49 -3.20 14.38
C LYS A 292 -6.61 -4.45 13.51
N ASP A 293 -6.56 -5.64 14.11
CA ASP A 293 -6.67 -6.92 13.40
C ASP A 293 -8.00 -7.03 12.65
N GLY A 294 -9.10 -6.57 13.26
CA GLY A 294 -10.42 -6.56 12.64
C GLY A 294 -10.52 -5.61 11.44
N LEU A 295 -10.07 -4.36 11.60
CA LEU A 295 -10.08 -3.37 10.53
C LEU A 295 -9.18 -3.77 9.36
N VAL A 296 -7.98 -4.29 9.65
CA VAL A 296 -7.07 -4.82 8.63
C VAL A 296 -7.68 -6.02 7.92
N ASN A 297 -8.36 -6.91 8.65
CA ASN A 297 -9.04 -8.05 8.04
C ASN A 297 -10.17 -7.64 7.08
N ALA A 298 -10.97 -6.65 7.45
CA ALA A 298 -12.00 -6.08 6.57
C ALA A 298 -11.39 -5.39 5.34
N TYR A 299 -10.32 -4.63 5.54
CA TYR A 299 -9.61 -3.92 4.48
C TYR A 299 -8.98 -4.87 3.45
N LEU A 300 -8.43 -6.00 3.91
CA LEU A 300 -7.79 -7.05 3.10
C LEU A 300 -8.73 -8.22 2.76
N SER A 301 -10.04 -8.03 2.91
CA SER A 301 -11.03 -9.11 2.76
C SER A 301 -10.96 -9.82 1.40
N SER A 302 -10.73 -9.09 0.31
CA SER A 302 -10.59 -9.66 -1.03
C SER A 302 -9.31 -10.50 -1.22
N TYR A 303 -8.28 -10.29 -0.39
CA TYR A 303 -7.03 -11.08 -0.43
C TYR A 303 -7.03 -12.27 0.53
N ARG A 304 -7.89 -12.28 1.55
CA ARG A 304 -7.94 -13.34 2.58
C ARG A 304 -9.09 -14.32 2.41
N TYR A 305 -10.14 -13.91 1.70
CA TYR A 305 -11.35 -14.70 1.48
C TYR A 305 -11.64 -14.84 -0.01
N LEU A 306 -12.37 -15.89 -0.39
CA LEU A 306 -12.74 -16.11 -1.78
C LEU A 306 -13.82 -15.13 -2.27
N GLY A 307 -14.52 -14.49 -1.34
CA GLY A 307 -15.57 -13.52 -1.60
C GLY A 307 -16.49 -13.34 -0.40
N THR A 308 -17.49 -12.49 -0.55
CA THR A 308 -18.55 -12.32 0.46
C THR A 308 -19.65 -13.36 0.27
N ALA A 309 -20.35 -13.72 1.35
CA ALA A 309 -21.51 -14.60 1.25
C ALA A 309 -22.61 -14.06 0.31
N ALA A 310 -22.73 -12.73 0.22
CA ALA A 310 -23.68 -12.06 -0.68
C ALA A 310 -23.30 -12.16 -2.17
N GLN A 311 -22.00 -12.22 -2.48
CA GLN A 311 -21.51 -12.38 -3.86
C GLN A 311 -21.53 -13.84 -4.33
N SER A 312 -21.52 -14.80 -3.41
CA SER A 312 -21.60 -16.24 -3.71
C SER A 312 -23.00 -16.61 -4.22
N ASN A 313 -23.14 -16.75 -5.53
CA ASN A 313 -24.41 -17.06 -6.21
C ASN A 313 -24.33 -18.23 -7.21
N GLN A 314 -23.15 -18.85 -7.35
CA GLN A 314 -22.88 -19.87 -8.35
C GLN A 314 -23.76 -21.13 -8.22
N ILE A 315 -24.02 -21.61 -7.00
CA ILE A 315 -24.81 -22.83 -6.77
C ILE A 315 -26.27 -22.57 -7.14
N ARG A 316 -26.80 -21.42 -6.73
CA ARG A 316 -28.15 -20.97 -7.12
C ARG A 316 -28.32 -20.94 -8.64
N ILE A 317 -27.37 -20.34 -9.35
CA ILE A 317 -27.38 -20.23 -10.83
C ILE A 317 -27.26 -21.62 -11.47
N MET A 318 -26.38 -22.47 -10.97
CA MET A 318 -26.16 -23.82 -11.49
C MET A 318 -27.40 -24.70 -11.34
N TYR A 319 -28.04 -24.73 -10.18
CA TYR A 319 -29.25 -25.53 -9.96
C TYR A 319 -30.46 -24.98 -10.72
N ARG A 320 -30.59 -23.65 -10.82
CA ARG A 320 -31.61 -23.01 -11.66
C ARG A 320 -31.46 -23.39 -13.13
N SER A 321 -30.24 -23.31 -13.67
CA SER A 321 -29.99 -23.60 -15.10
C SER A 321 -30.06 -25.09 -15.45
N THR A 322 -29.75 -25.99 -14.52
CA THR A 322 -29.69 -27.43 -14.78
C THR A 322 -30.98 -28.18 -14.45
N LEU A 323 -31.63 -27.85 -13.34
CA LEU A 323 -32.77 -28.58 -12.80
C LEU A 323 -34.08 -27.78 -12.79
N ASP A 324 -34.03 -26.49 -13.17
CA ASP A 324 -35.19 -25.58 -13.22
C ASP A 324 -36.01 -25.56 -11.92
N LEU A 325 -35.32 -25.68 -10.78
CA LEU A 325 -35.96 -25.70 -9.46
C LEU A 325 -36.52 -24.31 -9.08
N PRO A 326 -37.56 -24.24 -8.23
CA PRO A 326 -38.05 -23.00 -7.66
C PRO A 326 -36.94 -22.16 -6.98
N GLU A 327 -37.01 -20.84 -7.13
CA GLU A 327 -35.98 -19.92 -6.61
C GLU A 327 -35.78 -20.04 -5.08
N SER A 328 -36.83 -20.36 -4.33
CA SER A 328 -36.75 -20.61 -2.88
C SER A 328 -35.80 -21.78 -2.56
N ILE A 329 -35.89 -22.88 -3.31
CA ILE A 329 -35.03 -24.06 -3.15
C ILE A 329 -33.61 -23.73 -3.57
N ASN A 330 -33.42 -23.05 -4.71
CA ASN A 330 -32.10 -22.64 -5.18
C ASN A 330 -31.39 -21.73 -4.14
N GLN A 331 -32.13 -20.81 -3.52
CA GLN A 331 -31.58 -19.95 -2.48
C GLN A 331 -31.27 -20.73 -1.19
N SER A 332 -32.13 -21.66 -0.78
CA SER A 332 -31.84 -22.55 0.35
C SER A 332 -30.56 -23.35 0.12
N LEU A 333 -30.40 -23.96 -1.06
CA LEU A 333 -29.19 -24.70 -1.43
C LEU A 333 -27.95 -23.81 -1.39
N GLN A 334 -28.03 -22.59 -1.91
CA GLN A 334 -26.94 -21.61 -1.85
C GLN A 334 -26.58 -21.23 -0.41
N ASN A 335 -27.57 -21.03 0.46
CA ASN A 335 -27.33 -20.70 1.87
C ASN A 335 -26.64 -21.85 2.61
N TYR A 336 -27.09 -23.10 2.39
CA TYR A 336 -26.42 -24.27 2.95
C TYR A 336 -24.98 -24.42 2.44
N PHE A 337 -24.76 -24.21 1.15
CA PHE A 337 -23.41 -24.20 0.58
C PHE A 337 -22.54 -23.12 1.23
N ASN A 338 -23.04 -21.89 1.35
CA ASN A 338 -22.34 -20.78 1.99
C ASN A 338 -22.00 -21.08 3.46
N HIS A 339 -22.86 -21.79 4.19
CA HIS A 339 -22.53 -22.24 5.55
C HIS A 339 -21.36 -23.23 5.56
N LEU A 340 -21.31 -24.19 4.63
CA LEU A 340 -20.22 -25.16 4.54
C LEU A 340 -18.89 -24.52 4.14
N ILE A 341 -18.90 -23.52 3.25
CA ILE A 341 -17.69 -22.80 2.83
C ILE A 341 -17.41 -21.54 3.66
N SER A 342 -18.14 -21.32 4.75
CA SER A 342 -17.97 -20.15 5.62
C SER A 342 -16.54 -19.90 6.12
N PRO A 343 -15.64 -20.90 6.30
CA PRO A 343 -14.23 -20.65 6.62
C PRO A 343 -13.45 -19.87 5.54
N PHE A 344 -13.97 -19.87 4.31
CA PHE A 344 -13.39 -19.20 3.14
C PHE A 344 -14.17 -17.96 2.70
N LEU A 345 -15.30 -17.66 3.37
CA LEU A 345 -16.15 -16.51 3.03
C LEU A 345 -15.96 -15.39 4.05
N TYR A 346 -15.93 -14.15 3.55
CA TYR A 346 -15.95 -12.97 4.39
C TYR A 346 -17.36 -12.70 4.90
N GLN A 347 -17.48 -12.47 6.21
CA GLN A 347 -18.74 -12.06 6.84
C GLN A 347 -18.86 -10.52 6.78
N GLY A 348 -19.56 -10.03 5.77
CA GLY A 348 -19.78 -8.59 5.57
C GLY A 348 -20.02 -8.22 4.11
N SER A 349 -19.69 -6.98 3.76
CA SER A 349 -19.88 -6.44 2.41
C SER A 349 -18.58 -5.95 1.78
N SER A 350 -18.55 -5.79 0.45
CA SER A 350 -17.40 -5.18 -0.23
C SER A 350 -17.15 -3.72 0.18
N LYS A 351 -18.17 -3.03 0.71
CA LYS A 351 -18.04 -1.65 1.23
C LYS A 351 -17.27 -1.59 2.56
N ASP A 352 -17.08 -2.74 3.22
CA ASP A 352 -16.39 -2.80 4.50
C ASP A 352 -14.92 -2.44 4.37
N LYS A 353 -14.32 -2.58 3.17
CA LYS A 353 -12.96 -2.11 2.87
C LYS A 353 -12.83 -0.60 3.08
N GLU A 354 -13.72 0.19 2.49
CA GLU A 354 -13.73 1.65 2.66
C GLU A 354 -14.10 2.03 4.10
N LYS A 355 -15.11 1.37 4.68
CA LYS A 355 -15.51 1.57 6.09
C LYS A 355 -14.34 1.33 7.03
N ALA A 356 -13.60 0.24 6.85
CA ALA A 356 -12.46 -0.12 7.67
C ALA A 356 -11.32 0.88 7.55
N GLY A 357 -10.98 1.33 6.33
CA GLY A 357 -9.98 2.38 6.13
C GLY A 357 -10.35 3.67 6.85
N LYS A 358 -11.63 4.07 6.81
CA LYS A 358 -12.13 5.26 7.53
C LYS A 358 -12.07 5.09 9.04
N LEU A 359 -12.58 3.99 9.58
CA LEU A 359 -12.57 3.72 11.02
C LEU A 359 -11.15 3.58 11.57
N TYR A 360 -10.24 2.97 10.81
CA TYR A 360 -8.82 2.88 11.16
C TYR A 360 -8.22 4.26 11.28
N SER A 361 -8.46 5.10 10.27
CA SER A 361 -7.97 6.49 10.26
C SER A 361 -8.49 7.26 11.47
N GLN A 362 -9.78 7.14 11.80
CA GLN A 362 -10.40 7.84 12.93
C GLN A 362 -9.91 7.39 14.32
N PHE A 363 -9.47 6.13 14.44
CA PHE A 363 -9.06 5.55 15.71
C PHE A 363 -7.55 5.69 15.96
N PHE A 364 -6.74 5.39 14.94
CA PHE A 364 -5.26 5.32 15.04
C PHE A 364 -4.55 6.59 14.59
N ASP A 365 -5.29 7.60 14.13
CA ASP A 365 -4.77 8.84 13.60
C ASP A 365 -3.72 8.69 12.50
N THR A 366 -3.95 7.73 11.60
CA THR A 366 -3.13 7.52 10.41
C THR A 366 -3.89 6.71 9.36
N PRO A 367 -3.71 6.94 8.05
CA PRO A 367 -4.30 6.07 7.03
C PRO A 367 -3.82 4.63 7.16
N ILE A 368 -4.73 3.67 6.96
CA ILE A 368 -4.42 2.23 7.07
C ILE A 368 -3.28 1.77 6.15
N GLN A 369 -3.11 2.41 4.99
CA GLN A 369 -2.01 2.08 4.06
C GLN A 369 -0.63 2.48 4.60
N LYS A 370 -0.55 3.61 5.32
CA LYS A 370 0.67 4.07 6.00
C LYS A 370 0.93 3.22 7.24
N GLY A 371 -0.08 3.01 8.08
CA GLY A 371 0.04 2.24 9.34
C GLY A 371 0.32 0.74 9.15
N GLU A 372 -0.23 0.11 8.10
CA GLU A 372 -0.22 -1.35 7.90
C GLU A 372 0.48 -1.79 6.61
N GLN A 373 1.37 -0.94 6.07
CA GLN A 373 2.03 -1.16 4.78
C GLN A 373 2.61 -2.57 4.65
N LYS A 374 3.33 -3.06 5.66
CA LYS A 374 3.95 -4.41 5.66
C LYS A 374 2.91 -5.52 5.54
N THR A 375 1.81 -5.42 6.29
CA THR A 375 0.73 -6.42 6.29
C THR A 375 0.01 -6.43 4.93
N ILE A 376 -0.25 -5.25 4.37
CA ILE A 376 -0.91 -5.10 3.09
C ILE A 376 -0.01 -5.64 1.95
N LEU A 377 1.28 -5.30 1.96
CA LEU A 377 2.26 -5.82 0.99
C LEU A 377 2.31 -7.35 1.01
N LYS A 378 2.37 -7.95 2.21
CA LYS A 378 2.37 -9.41 2.36
C LYS A 378 1.10 -10.05 1.76
N ALA A 379 -0.07 -9.45 1.99
CA ALA A 379 -1.34 -9.97 1.46
C ALA A 379 -1.38 -9.94 -0.08
N ILE A 380 -0.84 -8.87 -0.68
CA ILE A 380 -0.74 -8.72 -2.14
C ILE A 380 0.25 -9.71 -2.75
N GLN A 381 1.41 -9.88 -2.11
CA GLN A 381 2.42 -10.87 -2.50
C GLN A 381 1.94 -12.31 -2.36
N SER A 382 0.86 -12.55 -1.61
CA SER A 382 0.35 -13.89 -1.33
C SER A 382 -0.43 -14.48 -2.51
N THR A 383 0.16 -14.51 -3.69
CA THR A 383 -0.35 -15.18 -4.90
C THR A 383 0.82 -15.64 -5.79
N ALA A 384 0.58 -16.66 -6.62
CA ALA A 384 1.55 -17.08 -7.64
C ALA A 384 1.43 -16.27 -8.95
N ASN A 385 0.39 -15.44 -9.09
CA ASN A 385 0.17 -14.62 -10.28
C ASN A 385 1.11 -13.40 -10.28
N ARG A 386 2.17 -13.47 -11.08
CA ARG A 386 3.18 -12.42 -11.21
C ARG A 386 2.60 -11.07 -11.61
N ASP A 387 1.64 -11.04 -12.54
CA ASP A 387 1.11 -9.78 -13.06
C ASP A 387 0.26 -9.07 -12.00
N GLU A 388 -0.45 -9.83 -11.16
CA GLU A 388 -1.18 -9.28 -10.01
C GLU A 388 -0.25 -8.86 -8.87
N VAL A 389 0.79 -9.65 -8.56
CA VAL A 389 1.80 -9.27 -7.56
C VAL A 389 2.50 -8.00 -8.02
N LYS A 390 2.88 -7.93 -9.29
CA LYS A 390 3.44 -6.72 -9.89
C LYS A 390 2.42 -5.60 -9.77
N ALA A 391 1.23 -5.67 -10.37
CA ALA A 391 0.23 -4.60 -10.29
C ALA A 391 -0.04 -4.12 -8.84
N GLY A 392 -0.12 -5.02 -7.86
CA GLY A 392 -0.33 -4.66 -6.46
C GLY A 392 0.91 -4.11 -5.74
N LEU A 393 2.09 -4.68 -5.94
CA LEU A 393 3.37 -4.17 -5.38
C LEU A 393 3.75 -2.83 -6.01
N LEU A 394 3.49 -2.71 -7.31
CA LEU A 394 3.59 -1.48 -8.07
C LEU A 394 2.75 -0.39 -7.37
N ASN A 395 1.53 -0.68 -6.91
CA ASN A 395 0.62 0.29 -6.30
C ASN A 395 0.81 0.52 -4.77
N ILE A 396 1.77 -0.12 -4.10
CA ILE A 396 1.94 0.09 -2.63
C ILE A 396 3.40 0.06 -2.19
N GLY A 397 4.19 -0.84 -2.77
CA GLY A 397 5.59 -1.04 -2.41
C GLY A 397 6.45 0.14 -2.81
N GLN A 398 5.98 0.95 -3.77
CA GLN A 398 6.63 2.20 -4.16
C GLN A 398 8.10 1.99 -4.60
N GLN A 399 8.44 0.82 -5.14
CA GLN A 399 9.78 0.50 -5.64
C GLN A 399 9.80 0.38 -7.17
N LYS A 400 9.09 1.26 -7.88
CA LYS A 400 9.06 1.21 -9.35
C LYS A 400 10.24 1.91 -9.99
N VAL A 401 10.70 2.98 -9.36
CA VAL A 401 11.76 3.84 -9.87
C VAL A 401 12.99 3.69 -8.98
N TRP A 402 14.10 3.34 -9.62
CA TRP A 402 15.40 3.29 -8.99
C TRP A 402 16.10 4.63 -9.14
N LEU A 403 16.54 5.23 -8.02
CA LEU A 403 17.51 6.32 -8.03
C LEU A 403 18.88 5.73 -8.36
N LYS A 404 19.37 5.95 -9.58
CA LYS A 404 20.60 5.36 -10.10
C LYS A 404 21.82 6.16 -9.65
N GLU A 405 21.77 7.48 -9.79
CA GLU A 405 22.87 8.40 -9.48
C GLU A 405 22.33 9.63 -8.75
N GLN A 406 23.09 10.14 -7.78
CA GLN A 406 22.82 11.37 -7.07
C GLN A 406 24.11 12.17 -6.89
N GLU A 407 24.09 13.43 -7.28
CA GLU A 407 25.21 14.35 -7.19
C GLU A 407 24.82 15.64 -6.46
N ILE A 408 25.71 16.15 -5.62
CA ILE A 408 25.56 17.42 -4.92
C ILE A 408 26.74 18.32 -5.25
N THR A 409 26.44 19.52 -5.72
CA THR A 409 27.44 20.57 -5.96
C THR A 409 27.12 21.80 -5.12
N VAL A 410 28.10 22.28 -4.35
CA VAL A 410 27.98 23.47 -3.51
C VAL A 410 28.85 24.61 -4.04
N THR A 411 28.25 25.78 -4.24
CA THR A 411 28.96 27.02 -4.60
C THR A 411 28.82 28.04 -3.46
N GLU A 412 29.91 28.31 -2.75
CA GLU A 412 29.93 29.16 -1.55
C GLU A 412 30.11 30.65 -1.88
N HIS A 413 29.34 31.51 -1.19
CA HIS A 413 29.37 32.97 -1.35
C HIS A 413 29.57 33.70 -0.01
N GLY A 414 30.37 33.13 0.89
CA GLY A 414 30.84 33.77 2.13
C GLY A 414 30.07 33.39 3.39
N ASP A 415 28.76 33.64 3.45
CA ASP A 415 27.87 33.24 4.56
C ASP A 415 26.53 32.66 4.08
N TRP A 416 26.41 32.45 2.76
CA TRP A 416 25.34 31.71 2.08
C TRP A 416 25.92 30.94 0.89
N ALA A 417 25.18 29.95 0.36
CA ALA A 417 25.63 29.13 -0.77
C ALA A 417 24.48 28.75 -1.72
N ASP A 418 24.82 28.54 -2.98
CA ASP A 418 23.99 27.85 -3.96
C ASP A 418 24.28 26.35 -3.91
N ILE A 419 23.24 25.53 -3.86
CA ILE A 419 23.35 24.07 -3.89
C ILE A 419 22.56 23.53 -5.07
N GLU A 420 23.21 22.70 -5.87
CA GLU A 420 22.59 21.92 -6.94
C GLU A 420 22.55 20.44 -6.53
N LEU A 421 21.34 19.87 -6.52
CA LEU A 421 21.09 18.43 -6.40
C LEU A 421 20.72 17.90 -7.78
N TYR A 422 21.51 16.98 -8.29
CA TYR A 422 21.30 16.31 -9.57
C TYR A 422 21.01 14.82 -9.35
N GLU A 423 19.91 14.31 -9.89
CA GLU A 423 19.49 12.91 -9.73
C GLU A 423 19.13 12.27 -11.07
N ILE A 424 19.50 10.99 -11.23
CA ILE A 424 19.15 10.16 -12.38
C ILE A 424 18.26 9.00 -11.93
N TYR A 425 17.13 8.84 -12.60
CA TYR A 425 16.14 7.83 -12.27
C TYR A 425 15.93 6.83 -13.41
N GLU A 426 15.76 5.56 -13.04
CA GLU A 426 15.49 4.47 -13.98
C GLU A 426 14.23 3.70 -13.58
N ASN A 427 13.27 3.62 -14.49
CA ASN A 427 12.03 2.88 -14.29
C ASN A 427 12.23 1.38 -14.51
N GLN A 428 11.76 0.57 -13.57
CA GLN A 428 11.83 -0.89 -13.67
C GLN A 428 10.61 -1.53 -14.34
N THR A 429 9.67 -0.72 -14.83
CA THR A 429 8.36 -1.14 -15.35
C THR A 429 8.16 -0.71 -16.80
N PHE A 430 7.25 -1.37 -17.52
CA PHE A 430 6.93 -1.05 -18.92
C PHE A 430 5.91 0.10 -19.09
N GLU A 431 5.54 0.74 -17.99
CA GLU A 431 4.61 1.88 -17.96
C GLU A 431 5.34 3.11 -17.40
N PRO A 432 5.10 4.32 -17.92
CA PRO A 432 5.65 5.56 -17.35
C PRO A 432 5.28 5.71 -15.87
N GLN A 433 6.22 6.17 -15.04
CA GLN A 433 6.03 6.26 -13.59
C GLN A 433 6.20 7.67 -13.04
N GLU A 434 5.50 8.00 -11.96
CA GLU A 434 5.65 9.25 -11.21
C GLU A 434 6.47 9.00 -9.95
N ILE A 435 7.40 9.88 -9.60
CA ILE A 435 8.03 9.91 -8.26
C ILE A 435 7.50 11.07 -7.43
N LEU A 436 7.47 10.90 -6.11
CA LEU A 436 7.05 11.92 -5.15
C LEU A 436 8.03 11.99 -3.99
N TYR A 437 8.46 13.20 -3.66
CA TYR A 437 9.23 13.52 -2.48
C TYR A 437 8.51 14.57 -1.64
N TYR A 438 8.48 14.33 -0.33
CA TYR A 438 8.28 15.36 0.69
C TYR A 438 9.57 15.53 1.46
N PHE A 439 10.05 16.76 1.56
CA PHE A 439 11.28 17.06 2.27
C PHE A 439 11.19 18.43 2.95
N THR A 440 12.08 18.64 3.92
CA THR A 440 12.23 19.93 4.58
C THR A 440 13.58 20.56 4.27
N LEU A 441 13.60 21.89 4.28
CA LEU A 441 14.80 22.72 4.26
C LEU A 441 14.74 23.71 5.43
N PRO A 442 15.86 24.36 5.79
CA PRO A 442 15.84 25.49 6.71
C PRO A 442 14.81 26.56 6.30
N GLU A 443 14.34 27.35 7.25
CA GLU A 443 13.21 28.26 7.04
C GLU A 443 13.51 29.37 6.03
N ASN A 444 14.75 29.88 6.05
CA ASN A 444 15.22 30.90 5.12
C ASN A 444 15.68 30.32 3.78
N ALA A 445 15.74 28.99 3.64
CA ALA A 445 16.13 28.36 2.39
C ALA A 445 15.11 28.64 1.29
N VAL A 446 15.61 28.93 0.08
CA VAL A 446 14.77 29.26 -1.07
C VAL A 446 15.11 28.36 -2.24
N ILE A 447 14.10 27.69 -2.80
CA ILE A 447 14.27 26.94 -4.04
C ILE A 447 14.24 27.90 -5.22
N THR A 448 15.28 27.84 -6.03
CA THR A 448 15.56 28.78 -7.13
C THR A 448 15.36 28.14 -8.50
N GLY A 449 15.24 26.82 -8.58
CA GLY A 449 14.91 26.16 -9.82
C GLY A 449 14.71 24.65 -9.74
N ILE A 450 13.99 24.15 -10.73
CA ILE A 450 13.82 22.73 -11.02
C ILE A 450 13.87 22.49 -12.53
N TRP A 451 14.57 21.46 -12.97
CA TRP A 451 14.62 21.10 -14.38
C TRP A 451 14.48 19.60 -14.55
N LEU A 452 13.90 19.20 -15.68
CA LEU A 452 13.87 17.82 -16.14
C LEU A 452 14.65 17.69 -17.45
N GLY A 453 15.21 16.52 -17.71
CA GLY A 453 15.86 16.22 -18.96
C GLY A 453 15.83 14.73 -19.29
N ASP A 454 15.87 14.45 -20.59
CA ASP A 454 15.98 13.11 -21.16
C ASP A 454 17.44 12.62 -21.23
N THR A 455 18.38 13.55 -21.04
CA THR A 455 19.83 13.35 -21.11
C THR A 455 20.52 14.18 -20.04
N ASP A 456 21.77 13.87 -19.73
CA ASP A 456 22.66 14.64 -18.85
C ASP A 456 23.05 16.04 -19.39
N ASN A 457 22.72 16.35 -20.65
CA ASN A 457 23.03 17.66 -21.24
C ASN A 457 22.16 18.79 -20.65
N LEU A 458 22.81 19.66 -19.87
CA LEU A 458 22.23 20.85 -19.23
C LEU A 458 21.56 21.85 -20.19
N GLU A 459 21.95 21.93 -21.46
CA GLU A 459 21.34 22.85 -22.43
C GLU A 459 20.01 22.34 -22.98
N LYS A 460 19.78 21.02 -22.90
CA LYS A 460 18.56 20.36 -23.41
C LYS A 460 17.48 20.18 -22.35
N ARG A 461 17.76 20.58 -21.11
CA ARG A 461 16.81 20.46 -20.00
C ARG A 461 15.59 21.35 -20.22
N PHE A 462 14.43 20.84 -19.85
CA PHE A 462 13.19 21.57 -19.92
C PHE A 462 13.14 22.64 -18.82
N PRO A 463 12.90 23.92 -19.18
CA PRO A 463 12.88 25.00 -18.20
C PRO A 463 11.61 24.95 -17.35
N PHE A 464 11.74 25.30 -16.07
CA PHE A 464 10.58 25.55 -15.23
C PHE A 464 9.92 26.90 -15.54
N LYS A 465 8.65 27.00 -15.17
CA LYS A 465 7.89 28.25 -15.07
C LYS A 465 7.34 28.38 -13.66
N VAL A 466 7.38 29.60 -13.11
CA VAL A 466 6.70 29.92 -11.85
C VAL A 466 5.26 30.34 -12.15
N SER A 467 4.30 29.69 -11.50
CA SER A 467 2.86 29.88 -11.71
C SER A 467 2.08 29.86 -10.41
N PRO A 468 0.85 30.43 -10.36
CA PRO A 468 -0.05 30.30 -9.23
C PRO A 468 -0.24 28.84 -8.85
N ARG A 469 -0.13 28.54 -7.55
CA ARG A 469 -0.05 27.16 -7.03
C ARG A 469 -1.21 26.25 -7.47
N GLY A 470 -2.44 26.76 -7.48
CA GLY A 470 -3.64 26.00 -7.87
C GLY A 470 -3.66 25.71 -9.38
N ALA A 471 -3.27 26.70 -10.19
CA ALA A 471 -3.12 26.54 -11.63
C ALA A 471 -2.07 25.48 -11.99
N ALA A 472 -0.89 25.54 -11.35
CA ALA A 472 0.18 24.57 -11.54
C ALA A 472 -0.27 23.14 -11.17
N GLN A 473 -0.86 22.94 -9.99
CA GLN A 473 -1.34 21.62 -9.55
C GLN A 473 -2.44 21.06 -10.47
N LYS A 474 -3.36 21.92 -10.93
CA LYS A 474 -4.46 21.55 -11.83
C LYS A 474 -3.93 21.08 -13.19
N VAL A 475 -2.99 21.81 -13.77
CA VAL A 475 -2.36 21.42 -15.04
C VAL A 475 -1.60 20.12 -14.86
N TYR A 476 -0.72 20.03 -13.86
CA TYR A 476 0.05 18.81 -13.58
C TYR A 476 -0.86 17.58 -13.46
N THR A 477 -1.86 17.63 -12.58
CA THR A 477 -2.78 16.51 -12.33
C THR A 477 -3.56 16.12 -13.59
N SER A 478 -3.89 17.08 -14.46
CA SER A 478 -4.57 16.80 -15.72
C SER A 478 -3.68 16.09 -16.73
N GLN A 479 -2.35 16.31 -16.70
CA GLN A 479 -1.39 15.69 -17.62
C GLN A 479 -1.07 14.26 -17.23
N VAL A 480 -0.88 13.99 -15.94
CA VAL A 480 -0.60 12.63 -15.42
C VAL A 480 -1.77 11.67 -15.70
N ARG A 481 -3.02 12.17 -15.75
CA ARG A 481 -4.22 11.36 -15.99
C ARG A 481 -4.53 11.09 -17.47
N ARG A 482 -3.71 11.55 -18.41
CA ARG A 482 -3.96 11.36 -19.86
C ARG A 482 -3.63 9.93 -20.30
N GLU A 483 -4.29 9.48 -21.35
CA GLU A 483 -3.96 8.20 -22.02
C GLU A 483 -2.54 8.20 -22.61
N ARG A 484 -2.03 9.37 -23.01
CA ARG A 484 -0.64 9.60 -23.42
C ARG A 484 -0.04 10.69 -22.54
N PRO A 485 0.54 10.31 -21.40
CA PRO A 485 1.13 11.26 -20.49
C PRO A 485 2.36 11.94 -21.11
N VAL A 486 2.65 13.15 -20.67
CA VAL A 486 3.77 14.01 -21.11
C VAL A 486 4.58 14.42 -19.87
N ASP A 487 5.78 15.03 -19.98
CA ASP A 487 6.75 15.21 -18.88
C ASP A 487 6.67 16.50 -18.02
N PRO A 488 5.71 16.69 -17.08
CA PRO A 488 5.82 17.76 -16.10
C PRO A 488 6.54 17.32 -14.82
N ALA A 489 7.32 18.24 -14.26
CA ALA A 489 7.60 18.25 -12.82
C ALA A 489 6.77 19.34 -12.15
N LEU A 490 6.39 19.13 -10.90
CA LEU A 490 5.73 20.11 -10.05
C LEU A 490 6.45 20.16 -8.71
N LEU A 491 6.92 21.35 -8.35
CA LEU A 491 7.54 21.64 -7.08
C LEU A 491 6.73 22.72 -6.35
N GLU A 492 6.43 22.45 -5.08
CA GLU A 492 5.52 23.25 -4.27
C GLU A 492 6.08 23.46 -2.86
N LYS A 493 5.88 24.66 -2.31
CA LYS A 493 6.04 24.91 -0.87
C LYS A 493 4.71 24.60 -0.17
N VAL A 494 4.72 23.60 0.69
CA VAL A 494 3.54 23.03 1.38
C VAL A 494 3.59 23.24 2.89
N GLY A 495 4.53 24.05 3.35
CA GLY A 495 4.67 24.52 4.73
C GLY A 495 5.76 25.59 4.80
N PRO A 496 6.06 26.13 6.00
CA PRO A 496 7.16 27.10 6.16
C PRO A 496 8.52 26.51 5.78
N ARG A 497 8.73 25.23 6.10
CA ARG A 497 9.96 24.47 5.82
C ARG A 497 9.75 23.31 4.85
N GLN A 498 8.50 22.92 4.59
CA GLN A 498 8.12 21.74 3.82
C GLN A 498 7.97 22.03 2.33
N TYR A 499 8.51 21.12 1.53
CA TYR A 499 8.43 21.12 0.08
C TYR A 499 7.92 19.77 -0.44
N ARG A 500 7.14 19.84 -1.51
CA ARG A 500 6.64 18.68 -2.25
C ARG A 500 7.15 18.74 -3.67
N LEU A 501 7.84 17.68 -4.09
CA LEU A 501 8.34 17.49 -5.45
C LEU A 501 7.67 16.29 -6.09
N ARG A 502 7.08 16.50 -7.26
CA ARG A 502 6.52 15.46 -8.13
C ARG A 502 7.23 15.53 -9.47
N ALA A 503 7.71 14.40 -9.96
CA ALA A 503 8.33 14.33 -11.27
C ALA A 503 7.75 13.16 -12.05
N PHE A 504 7.29 13.45 -13.26
CA PHE A 504 6.65 12.49 -14.14
C PHE A 504 6.90 12.87 -15.61
N PRO A 505 6.97 11.88 -16.52
CA PRO A 505 7.23 10.48 -16.28
C PRO A 505 8.72 10.21 -16.10
N VAL A 506 9.01 9.19 -15.31
CA VAL A 506 10.21 8.39 -15.51
C VAL A 506 9.93 7.43 -16.69
N PRO A 507 10.69 7.52 -17.80
CA PRO A 507 10.40 6.79 -19.03
C PRO A 507 10.24 5.29 -18.80
N ALA A 508 9.34 4.63 -19.53
CA ALA A 508 9.12 3.19 -19.43
C ALA A 508 10.37 2.38 -19.81
N LYS A 509 10.58 1.25 -19.14
CA LYS A 509 11.59 0.26 -19.52
C LYS A 509 11.29 -0.26 -20.92
N LEU A 510 12.26 -0.18 -21.81
CA LEU A 510 12.14 -0.71 -23.18
C LEU A 510 12.57 -2.17 -23.23
N SER A 511 11.83 -2.99 -23.99
CA SER A 511 12.29 -4.33 -24.37
C SER A 511 13.49 -4.25 -25.32
N ALA A 512 14.25 -5.34 -25.44
CA ALA A 512 15.41 -5.39 -26.35
C ALA A 512 15.02 -5.02 -27.79
N THR A 513 13.88 -5.52 -28.28
CA THR A 513 13.35 -5.22 -29.61
C THR A 513 12.93 -3.76 -29.75
N GLN A 514 12.23 -3.18 -28.78
CA GLN A 514 11.83 -1.77 -28.81
C GLN A 514 13.04 -0.83 -28.76
N ARG A 515 14.10 -1.21 -28.05
CA ARG A 515 15.34 -0.44 -27.96
C ARG A 515 16.11 -0.44 -29.29
N GLU A 516 16.05 -1.54 -30.03
CA GLU A 516 16.60 -1.61 -31.38
C GLU A 516 15.77 -0.80 -32.39
N GLU A 517 14.44 -0.83 -32.26
CA GLU A 517 13.53 -0.08 -33.14
C GLU A 517 13.57 1.43 -32.89
N ASN A 518 13.71 1.87 -31.63
CA ASN A 518 13.72 3.28 -31.21
C ASN A 518 14.91 3.59 -30.29
N PRO A 519 16.15 3.64 -30.83
CA PRO A 519 17.35 3.88 -30.02
C PRO A 519 17.41 5.28 -29.42
N GLU A 520 16.67 6.25 -29.96
CA GLU A 520 16.64 7.64 -29.47
C GLU A 520 15.66 7.86 -28.32
N GLN A 521 14.84 6.85 -27.97
CA GLN A 521 13.85 7.01 -26.90
C GLN A 521 14.54 7.03 -25.53
N PRO A 522 14.27 8.03 -24.67
CA PRO A 522 14.90 8.13 -23.36
C PRO A 522 14.51 6.95 -22.47
N THR A 523 15.50 6.42 -21.74
CA THR A 523 15.32 5.33 -20.76
C THR A 523 15.50 5.79 -19.31
N GLN A 524 15.95 7.03 -19.12
CA GLN A 524 16.26 7.62 -17.83
C GLN A 524 15.64 9.02 -17.76
N MET A 525 15.31 9.44 -16.55
CA MET A 525 14.89 10.82 -16.26
C MET A 525 16.00 11.49 -15.46
N HIS A 526 16.38 12.69 -15.88
CA HIS A 526 17.36 13.53 -15.20
C HIS A 526 16.64 14.68 -14.51
N LEU A 527 16.95 14.94 -13.24
CA LEU A 527 16.35 16.00 -12.46
C LEU A 527 17.42 16.86 -11.80
N TRP A 528 17.29 18.18 -11.95
CA TRP A 528 18.12 19.15 -11.26
C TRP A 528 17.22 19.98 -10.34
N LEU A 529 17.64 20.12 -9.09
CA LEU A 529 17.02 20.95 -8.08
C LEU A 529 18.06 21.93 -7.54
N THR A 530 17.83 23.23 -7.66
CA THR A 530 18.74 24.25 -7.12
C THR A 530 18.07 25.05 -6.03
N TYR A 531 18.80 25.34 -4.96
CA TYR A 531 18.31 26.12 -3.84
C TYR A 531 19.45 26.86 -3.13
N GLN A 532 19.09 27.89 -2.37
CA GLN A 532 20.02 28.68 -1.59
C GLN A 532 19.77 28.52 -0.09
N VAL A 533 20.84 28.54 0.68
CA VAL A 533 20.84 28.42 2.15
C VAL A 533 21.84 29.37 2.79
N MET A 534 21.52 29.84 3.99
CA MET A 534 22.48 30.52 4.87
C MET A 534 23.37 29.49 5.57
N ALA A 535 24.60 29.87 5.88
CA ALA A 535 25.55 29.01 6.60
C ALA A 535 25.05 28.70 8.02
N GLN A 536 25.18 27.43 8.45
CA GLN A 536 24.84 26.99 9.80
C GLN A 536 25.99 26.19 10.38
N ASN A 537 26.60 26.68 11.47
CA ASN A 537 27.69 26.00 12.17
C ASN A 537 28.83 25.54 11.23
N ASN A 538 29.25 26.41 10.31
CA ASN A 538 30.27 26.12 9.30
C ASN A 538 29.90 24.93 8.36
N SER A 539 28.61 24.78 8.06
CA SER A 539 28.07 23.75 7.17
C SER A 539 26.84 24.26 6.39
N TRP A 540 26.50 23.53 5.33
CA TRP A 540 25.41 23.81 4.41
C TRP A 540 24.31 22.76 4.56
N ALA A 541 23.08 23.21 4.82
CA ALA A 541 21.95 22.30 5.00
C ALA A 541 21.50 21.66 3.67
N LEU A 542 21.21 20.36 3.73
CA LEU A 542 20.62 19.60 2.63
C LEU A 542 19.14 19.28 2.89
N PRO A 543 18.35 18.99 1.84
CA PRO A 543 16.98 18.50 1.97
C PRO A 543 16.90 17.30 2.90
N GLN A 544 16.06 17.40 3.94
CA GLN A 544 15.78 16.28 4.84
C GLN A 544 14.52 15.56 4.37
N LEU A 545 14.64 14.29 4.01
CA LEU A 545 13.49 13.51 3.55
C LEU A 545 12.49 13.33 4.69
N THR A 546 11.22 13.65 4.42
CA THR A 546 10.10 13.35 5.32
C THR A 546 9.34 12.13 4.81
N GLU A 547 9.03 12.10 3.52
CA GLU A 547 8.31 11.00 2.89
C GLU A 547 8.75 10.85 1.43
N LYS A 548 8.74 9.61 0.91
CA LYS A 548 8.97 9.32 -0.50
C LYS A 548 7.92 8.35 -1.01
N ARG A 549 7.57 8.47 -2.30
CA ARG A 549 6.73 7.49 -2.99
C ARG A 549 7.26 7.14 -4.36
N ASN A 550 7.03 5.89 -4.70
CA ASN A 550 7.39 5.24 -5.95
C ASN A 550 8.89 5.16 -6.28
N ILE A 551 9.75 5.44 -5.30
CA ILE A 551 11.21 5.51 -5.46
C ILE A 551 12.00 4.73 -4.40
N TYR A 552 13.08 4.08 -4.84
CA TYR A 552 14.03 3.37 -3.99
C TYR A 552 15.49 3.56 -4.44
N TRP A 553 16.42 3.31 -3.52
CA TRP A 553 17.86 3.26 -3.75
C TRP A 553 18.45 2.07 -2.99
N ASN A 554 19.65 1.66 -3.38
CA ASN A 554 20.34 0.49 -2.85
C ASN A 554 21.86 0.69 -2.90
N LYS A 555 22.62 -0.35 -2.60
CA LYS A 555 24.10 -0.35 -2.67
C LYS A 555 24.69 -0.03 -4.06
N ASP A 556 23.90 -0.18 -5.11
CA ASP A 556 24.33 0.05 -6.49
C ASP A 556 24.08 1.51 -6.91
N THR A 557 23.42 2.30 -6.07
CA THR A 557 23.18 3.74 -6.28
C THR A 557 24.47 4.52 -6.09
N GLN A 558 24.88 5.28 -7.10
CA GLN A 558 26.11 6.07 -7.05
C GLN A 558 25.84 7.44 -6.44
N ARG A 559 26.71 7.88 -5.54
CA ARG A 559 26.59 9.17 -4.85
C ARG A 559 27.90 9.95 -4.93
N MET A 560 27.81 11.21 -5.35
CA MET A 560 28.95 12.11 -5.53
C MET A 560 28.69 13.44 -4.82
N TYR A 561 29.60 13.88 -3.94
CA TYR A 561 29.53 15.20 -3.31
C TYR A 561 30.76 16.01 -3.72
N ASN A 562 30.55 17.17 -4.34
CA ASN A 562 31.63 18.00 -4.89
C ASN A 562 32.63 17.17 -5.74
N ALA A 563 32.10 16.32 -6.62
CA ALA A 563 32.83 15.38 -7.47
C ALA A 563 33.59 14.23 -6.78
N GLU A 564 33.42 14.03 -5.46
CA GLU A 564 33.99 12.90 -4.73
C GLU A 564 32.96 11.79 -4.47
N PHE A 565 33.31 10.54 -4.75
CA PHE A 565 32.45 9.39 -4.45
C PHE A 565 32.32 9.17 -2.94
N VAL A 566 31.08 9.15 -2.46
CA VAL A 566 30.79 8.94 -1.04
C VAL A 566 30.12 7.59 -0.83
N ARG A 567 30.70 6.77 0.05
CA ARG A 567 30.15 5.47 0.43
C ARG A 567 29.13 5.70 1.55
N HIS A 568 27.86 5.39 1.32
CA HIS A 568 26.77 5.70 2.26
C HIS A 568 25.93 4.48 2.66
N ASP A 569 25.26 4.63 3.80
CA ASP A 569 24.15 3.80 4.30
C ASP A 569 23.01 3.66 3.27
N GLN A 570 22.40 2.47 3.21
CA GLN A 570 21.38 2.09 2.22
C GLN A 570 20.01 2.75 2.47
N GLU A 571 19.78 3.36 3.64
CA GLU A 571 18.46 3.86 4.02
C GLU A 571 18.28 5.39 3.89
N THR A 572 19.36 6.17 3.96
CA THR A 572 19.28 7.65 3.98
C THR A 572 19.26 8.27 2.57
N TRP A 573 18.40 9.26 2.33
CA TRP A 573 18.34 9.97 1.04
C TRP A 573 19.52 10.92 0.84
N LEU A 574 19.80 11.79 1.83
CA LEU A 574 20.87 12.79 1.86
C LEU A 574 21.35 12.97 3.32
N PRO A 575 22.62 13.32 3.58
CA PRO A 575 23.07 13.67 4.92
C PRO A 575 22.40 14.98 5.41
N PRO A 576 22.44 15.28 6.72
CA PRO A 576 21.86 16.51 7.25
C PRO A 576 22.49 17.79 6.68
N THR A 577 23.82 17.80 6.58
CA THR A 577 24.61 18.93 6.11
C THR A 577 25.85 18.47 5.35
N VAL A 578 26.46 19.38 4.58
CA VAL A 578 27.80 19.25 3.99
C VAL A 578 28.71 20.29 4.64
N PRO A 579 29.93 19.96 5.07
CA PRO A 579 30.85 20.93 5.66
C PRO A 579 31.21 22.04 4.67
N ALA A 580 31.35 23.27 5.16
CA ALA A 580 31.85 24.37 4.34
C ALA A 580 33.35 24.20 4.08
N ILE A 581 33.77 24.56 2.86
CA ILE A 581 35.17 24.54 2.42
C ILE A 581 35.91 25.75 3.00
N ALA A 582 35.29 26.93 2.95
CA ALA A 582 35.81 28.15 3.57
C ALA A 582 35.20 28.36 4.96
N GLU A 583 35.95 29.03 5.85
CA GLU A 583 35.42 29.49 7.13
C GLU A 583 34.37 30.59 6.90
N GLN A 584 33.17 30.37 7.45
CA GLN A 584 32.03 31.25 7.22
C GLN A 584 32.03 32.40 8.23
N THR A 585 31.96 33.65 7.76
CA THR A 585 31.85 34.84 8.62
C THR A 585 30.51 35.52 8.39
N PRO A 586 29.56 35.46 9.35
CA PRO A 586 28.26 36.11 9.21
C PRO A 586 28.38 37.61 8.95
N ARG A 587 27.65 38.14 7.96
CA ARG A 587 27.68 39.57 7.60
C ARG A 587 26.28 40.14 7.48
N GLN A 588 26.19 41.47 7.61
CA GLN A 588 24.95 42.18 7.33
C GLN A 588 24.74 42.28 5.82
N HIS A 589 23.52 41.98 5.35
CA HIS A 589 23.12 42.12 3.95
C HIS A 589 21.96 43.10 3.81
N GLN A 590 21.89 43.82 2.70
CA GLN A 590 20.74 44.67 2.35
C GLN A 590 20.44 44.57 0.87
N VAL A 591 19.16 44.42 0.52
CA VAL A 591 18.66 44.36 -0.85
C VAL A 591 17.49 45.32 -0.99
N ASN A 592 17.60 46.26 -1.93
CA ASN A 592 16.52 47.17 -2.28
C ASN A 592 15.71 46.59 -3.46
N PHE A 593 14.39 46.65 -3.37
CA PHE A 593 13.45 46.15 -4.37
C PHE A 593 12.74 47.30 -5.10
N PRO A 594 12.29 47.08 -6.34
CA PRO A 594 11.34 47.97 -7.00
C PRO A 594 10.10 48.19 -6.11
N ASN A 595 9.57 49.42 -6.06
CA ASN A 595 8.46 49.87 -5.19
C ASN A 595 8.85 50.30 -3.76
N ASN A 596 10.10 50.72 -3.56
CA ASN A 596 10.63 51.30 -2.32
C ASN A 596 10.63 50.34 -1.11
N TYR A 597 10.67 49.04 -1.35
CA TYR A 597 10.89 48.07 -0.28
C TYR A 597 12.37 47.75 -0.13
N SER A 598 12.84 47.59 1.10
CA SER A 598 14.21 47.18 1.43
C SER A 598 14.14 46.01 2.39
N ILE A 599 14.91 44.97 2.12
CA ILE A 599 15.12 43.84 3.03
C ILE A 599 16.55 43.91 3.55
N SER A 600 16.73 43.83 4.86
CA SER A 600 18.05 43.68 5.48
C SER A 600 18.12 42.40 6.32
N ALA A 601 19.29 41.77 6.33
CA ALA A 601 19.60 40.59 7.14
C ALA A 601 20.70 40.95 8.13
N GLN A 602 20.46 40.75 9.42
CA GLN A 602 21.44 40.97 10.48
C GLN A 602 21.78 39.64 11.18
N PRO A 603 23.07 39.28 11.33
CA PRO A 603 23.47 38.14 12.13
C PRO A 603 23.06 38.29 13.60
N LEU A 604 22.70 37.20 14.26
CA LEU A 604 22.37 37.19 15.68
C LEU A 604 23.64 37.05 16.54
N GLU A 605 23.91 38.03 17.40
CA GLU A 605 24.97 37.96 18.42
C GLU A 605 24.49 37.04 19.56
N THR A 606 24.84 35.76 19.48
CA THR A 606 24.56 34.67 20.47
C THR A 606 23.09 34.21 20.63
N PRO A 607 22.78 32.92 20.34
CA PRO A 607 21.43 32.34 20.53
C PRO A 607 20.93 32.23 22.00
N GLU A 608 21.80 32.38 22.99
CA GLU A 608 21.53 31.99 24.39
C GLU A 608 20.91 33.12 25.26
N GLU A 609 20.87 34.37 24.80
CA GLU A 609 20.38 35.51 25.61
C GLU A 609 18.87 35.81 25.49
N PHE A 610 18.11 35.04 24.70
CA PHE A 610 16.68 35.28 24.52
C PHE A 610 15.86 34.76 25.72
N LEU A 611 15.89 35.50 26.83
CA LEU A 611 14.95 35.33 27.94
C LEU A 611 13.54 35.76 27.50
N VAL A 612 12.53 35.00 27.90
CA VAL A 612 11.14 35.35 27.62
C VAL A 612 10.75 36.50 28.54
N GLU A 613 10.45 37.68 27.97
CA GLU A 613 9.88 38.79 28.73
C GLU A 613 8.58 38.37 29.43
N SER A 614 8.20 39.07 30.50
CA SER A 614 6.95 38.82 31.23
C SER A 614 5.73 38.76 30.29
N GLY A 615 5.07 37.60 30.24
CA GLY A 615 3.96 37.39 29.32
C GLY A 615 3.32 36.01 29.44
N ARG A 616 2.03 35.92 29.08
CA ARG A 616 1.26 34.67 29.14
C ARG A 616 1.20 33.98 27.78
N PHE A 617 1.42 32.67 27.74
CA PHE A 617 1.29 31.82 26.54
C PHE A 617 0.15 30.82 26.70
N ALA A 618 -0.46 30.42 25.58
CA ALA A 618 -1.37 29.29 25.54
C ALA A 618 -0.66 28.09 24.95
N VAL A 619 -0.59 26.98 25.67
CA VAL A 619 -0.08 25.70 25.17
C VAL A 619 -1.27 24.84 24.79
N VAL A 620 -1.51 24.58 23.51
CA VAL A 620 -2.58 23.71 23.02
C VAL A 620 -1.98 22.33 22.75
N LEU A 621 -2.37 21.34 23.54
CA LEU A 621 -1.83 20.00 23.44
C LEU A 621 -2.72 19.10 22.57
N ASP A 622 -2.13 18.52 21.54
CA ASP A 622 -2.73 17.43 20.77
C ASP A 622 -2.82 16.14 21.60
N THR A 623 -4.03 15.60 21.72
CA THR A 623 -4.33 14.34 22.41
C THR A 623 -4.78 13.23 21.45
N SER A 624 -4.48 13.34 20.16
CA SER A 624 -4.69 12.30 19.17
C SER A 624 -3.93 11.01 19.52
N TYR A 625 -4.31 9.89 18.90
CA TYR A 625 -3.70 8.59 19.17
C TYR A 625 -2.20 8.55 18.83
N SER A 626 -1.77 9.21 17.74
CA SER A 626 -0.37 9.16 17.26
C SER A 626 0.61 9.80 18.26
N MET A 627 0.16 10.84 18.98
CA MET A 627 0.92 11.53 20.02
C MET A 627 1.39 10.62 21.16
N LYS A 628 0.78 9.44 21.34
CA LYS A 628 1.24 8.41 22.28
C LYS A 628 2.72 8.01 22.05
N ALA A 629 3.20 8.05 20.82
CA ALA A 629 4.60 7.74 20.52
C ALA A 629 5.57 8.82 21.07
N GLN A 630 5.08 10.05 21.26
CA GLN A 630 5.87 11.23 21.65
C GLN A 630 5.77 11.58 23.14
N THR A 631 5.16 10.73 23.98
CA THR A 631 4.98 11.00 25.42
C THR A 631 6.29 11.37 26.14
N LYS A 632 7.42 10.79 25.75
CA LYS A 632 8.74 11.11 26.32
C LYS A 632 9.19 12.53 25.98
N GLU A 633 9.12 12.91 24.70
CA GLU A 633 9.48 14.25 24.24
C GLU A 633 8.51 15.31 24.76
N LEU A 634 7.22 14.96 24.89
CA LEU A 634 6.22 15.82 25.52
C LEU A 634 6.58 16.10 26.99
N LYS A 635 6.91 15.05 27.77
CA LYS A 635 7.35 15.20 29.17
C LYS A 635 8.57 16.10 29.28
N LYS A 636 9.55 15.95 28.37
CA LYS A 636 10.72 16.82 28.30
C LYS A 636 10.35 18.27 27.99
N THR A 637 9.43 18.49 27.06
CA THR A 637 8.96 19.83 26.67
C THR A 637 8.24 20.53 27.82
N ILE A 638 7.34 19.83 28.51
CA ILE A 638 6.63 20.36 29.70
C ILE A 638 7.61 20.65 30.84
N ASN A 639 8.54 19.74 31.13
CA ASN A 639 9.57 19.98 32.14
C ASN A 639 10.43 21.22 31.80
N SER A 640 10.81 21.38 30.52
CA SER A 640 11.56 22.55 30.07
C SER A 640 10.77 23.86 30.26
N LEU A 641 9.44 23.85 30.05
CA LEU A 641 8.60 25.01 30.38
C LEU A 641 8.64 25.32 31.89
N LEU A 642 8.49 24.30 32.74
CA LEU A 642 8.52 24.45 34.20
C LEU A 642 9.87 24.96 34.72
N GLU A 643 10.98 24.43 34.19
CA GLU A 643 12.34 24.86 34.54
C GLU A 643 12.63 26.32 34.17
N ASN A 644 11.94 26.85 33.15
CA ASN A 644 12.04 28.25 32.72
C ASN A 644 11.02 29.18 33.42
N GLY A 645 10.33 28.72 34.48
CA GLY A 645 9.46 29.56 35.30
C GLY A 645 8.00 29.66 34.86
N PHE A 646 7.58 28.97 33.79
CA PHE A 646 6.21 29.06 33.23
C PHE A 646 5.10 28.44 34.12
N GLY A 647 5.43 27.96 35.32
CA GLY A 647 4.48 27.40 36.29
C GLY A 647 4.65 27.97 37.70
N ASP A 648 5.36 29.10 37.86
CA ASP A 648 5.61 29.71 39.18
C ASP A 648 4.53 30.72 39.61
N LEU A 649 3.53 30.97 38.74
CA LEU A 649 2.44 31.95 38.91
C LEU A 649 2.90 33.39 39.18
N SER A 650 4.20 33.67 39.04
CA SER A 650 4.81 34.95 39.39
C SER A 650 4.69 35.99 38.27
N PHE A 651 4.29 35.57 37.06
CA PHE A 651 4.22 36.35 35.80
C PHE A 651 5.51 37.10 35.42
N GLY A 652 6.55 37.09 36.27
CA GLY A 652 7.81 37.80 36.08
C GLY A 652 8.74 37.12 35.08
N ASN A 653 8.65 35.79 34.94
CA ASN A 653 9.45 34.97 34.02
C ASN A 653 8.61 34.38 32.85
N GLY A 654 7.38 34.89 32.67
CA GLY A 654 6.38 34.29 31.78
C GLY A 654 5.50 33.23 32.46
N ASP A 655 4.31 32.99 31.92
CA ASP A 655 3.32 32.01 32.44
C ASP A 655 2.65 31.27 31.29
N ALA A 656 2.19 30.03 31.50
CA ALA A 656 1.55 29.21 30.46
C ALA A 656 0.25 28.55 30.94
N ASP A 657 -0.85 28.86 30.24
CA ASP A 657 -2.11 28.13 30.39
C ASP A 657 -2.09 26.93 29.41
N LEU A 658 -2.40 25.73 29.90
CA LEU A 658 -2.48 24.52 29.10
C LEU A 658 -3.93 24.23 28.67
N TYR A 659 -4.11 23.93 27.39
CA TYR A 659 -5.37 23.55 26.78
C TYR A 659 -5.27 22.11 26.28
N LEU A 660 -5.96 21.22 26.98
CA LEU A 660 -6.06 19.82 26.61
C LEU A 660 -7.18 19.66 25.59
N THR A 661 -6.78 19.36 24.36
CA THR A 661 -7.74 19.03 23.31
C THR A 661 -8.35 17.66 23.56
N ASN A 662 -9.48 17.36 22.92
CA ASN A 662 -10.16 16.11 23.18
C ASN A 662 -11.06 15.65 22.03
N VAL A 663 -11.13 14.33 21.82
CA VAL A 663 -12.04 13.68 20.87
C VAL A 663 -13.28 13.21 21.63
N THR A 664 -14.48 13.60 21.21
CA THR A 664 -15.80 13.22 21.81
C THR A 664 -16.11 13.70 23.24
N LEU A 665 -15.14 13.79 24.15
CA LEU A 665 -15.34 14.42 25.46
C LEU A 665 -15.06 15.94 25.40
N PRO A 666 -15.54 16.74 26.37
CA PRO A 666 -15.21 18.15 26.44
C PRO A 666 -13.69 18.38 26.58
N PRO A 667 -13.13 19.43 25.95
CA PRO A 667 -11.76 19.87 26.19
C PRO A 667 -11.63 20.52 27.56
N GLU A 668 -10.39 20.61 28.07
CA GLU A 668 -10.08 21.15 29.40
C GLU A 668 -9.02 22.25 29.33
N ARG A 669 -9.11 23.24 30.22
CA ARG A 669 -8.10 24.28 30.42
C ARG A 669 -7.53 24.16 31.83
N ILE A 670 -6.20 24.17 31.92
CA ILE A 670 -5.43 24.14 33.16
C ILE A 670 -4.64 25.44 33.23
N ASP A 671 -4.98 26.30 34.18
CA ASP A 671 -4.33 27.62 34.35
C ASP A 671 -2.96 27.54 35.03
N ASP A 672 -2.63 26.40 35.67
CA ASP A 672 -1.35 26.15 36.32
C ASP A 672 -0.74 24.87 35.74
N ILE A 673 0.17 25.04 34.79
CA ILE A 673 0.83 23.92 34.09
C ILE A 673 1.64 23.01 35.03
N SER A 674 1.99 23.46 36.25
CA SER A 674 2.69 22.61 37.24
C SER A 674 1.79 21.48 37.78
N GLN A 675 0.47 21.61 37.67
CA GLN A 675 -0.50 20.60 38.07
C GLN A 675 -0.72 19.53 37.00
N PHE A 676 -0.19 19.75 35.79
CA PHE A 676 -0.35 18.83 34.67
C PHE A 676 0.60 17.64 34.77
N ASP A 677 0.04 16.44 34.67
CA ASP A 677 0.79 15.20 34.63
C ASP A 677 0.61 14.51 33.28
N VAL A 678 1.69 14.50 32.49
CA VAL A 678 1.74 13.89 31.15
C VAL A 678 1.40 12.40 31.20
N GLU A 679 1.69 11.70 32.30
CA GLU A 679 1.43 10.25 32.41
C GLU A 679 -0.06 9.91 32.59
N LYS A 680 -0.89 10.91 32.94
CA LYS A 680 -2.34 10.74 33.07
C LYS A 680 -3.11 11.06 31.79
N VAL A 681 -2.43 11.53 30.75
CA VAL A 681 -3.07 11.90 29.48
C VAL A 681 -3.43 10.67 28.68
N THR A 682 -4.68 10.62 28.22
CA THR A 682 -5.14 9.60 27.29
C THR A 682 -5.10 10.11 25.85
N PHE A 683 -4.19 9.54 25.07
CA PHE A 683 -4.08 9.75 23.63
C PHE A 683 -5.08 8.88 22.87
N PHE A 684 -6.07 9.49 22.22
CA PHE A 684 -7.21 8.77 21.64
C PHE A 684 -7.78 9.44 20.38
N GLY A 685 -8.02 8.64 19.34
CA GLY A 685 -8.71 9.06 18.13
C GLY A 685 -7.91 10.06 17.28
N THR A 686 -8.62 10.71 16.37
CA THR A 686 -8.06 11.71 15.44
C THR A 686 -8.57 13.11 15.75
N LEU A 687 -7.65 14.07 15.77
CA LEU A 687 -7.94 15.50 15.79
C LEU A 687 -7.18 16.19 14.67
N GLN A 688 -7.82 17.16 14.04
CA GLN A 688 -7.17 18.04 13.06
C GLN A 688 -6.88 19.40 13.69
N TYR A 689 -5.87 20.12 13.18
CA TYR A 689 -5.46 21.42 13.76
C TYR A 689 -6.61 22.43 13.89
N LYS A 690 -7.55 22.44 12.93
CA LYS A 690 -8.77 23.24 13.03
C LYS A 690 -9.57 22.93 14.30
N GLU A 691 -9.79 21.66 14.59
CA GLU A 691 -10.61 21.21 15.73
C GLU A 691 -9.94 21.56 17.05
N MET A 692 -8.61 21.36 17.14
CA MET A 692 -7.79 21.77 18.28
C MET A 692 -7.90 23.26 18.58
N LEU A 693 -7.76 24.11 17.54
CA LEU A 693 -7.83 25.56 17.69
C LEU A 693 -9.24 26.06 18.00
N GLN A 694 -10.28 25.40 17.50
CA GLN A 694 -11.67 25.68 17.87
C GLN A 694 -11.93 25.39 19.34
N GLN A 695 -11.43 24.26 19.86
CA GLN A 695 -11.54 23.90 21.27
C GLN A 695 -10.78 24.89 22.16
N TYR A 696 -9.58 25.29 21.76
CA TYR A 696 -8.82 26.35 22.42
C TYR A 696 -9.64 27.65 22.54
N LEU A 697 -10.20 28.14 21.43
CA LEU A 697 -10.99 29.38 21.43
C LEU A 697 -12.27 29.29 22.26
N GLN A 698 -12.88 28.09 22.34
CA GLN A 698 -14.04 27.86 23.21
C GLN A 698 -13.70 28.01 24.70
N LEU A 699 -12.49 27.65 25.11
CA LEU A 699 -12.06 27.64 26.51
C LEU A 699 -11.31 28.91 26.95
N ARG A 700 -10.78 29.67 25.99
CA ARG A 700 -9.93 30.84 26.26
C ARG A 700 -10.62 31.94 27.09
N GLY A 701 -11.92 32.14 26.90
CA GLY A 701 -12.62 33.30 27.44
C GLY A 701 -11.96 34.60 26.96
N ASP A 702 -11.78 35.54 27.88
CA ASP A 702 -11.19 36.87 27.60
C ASP A 702 -9.65 36.92 27.78
N THR A 703 -9.01 35.79 28.08
CA THR A 703 -7.56 35.75 28.34
C THR A 703 -6.75 36.07 27.09
N ARG A 704 -5.90 37.10 27.16
CA ARG A 704 -4.98 37.49 26.07
C ARG A 704 -3.64 36.79 26.23
N TYR A 705 -3.08 36.35 25.10
CA TYR A 705 -1.79 35.65 25.06
C TYR A 705 -0.81 36.36 24.13
N LYS A 706 0.48 36.28 24.46
CA LYS A 706 1.59 36.72 23.60
C LYS A 706 1.82 35.76 22.43
N GLY A 707 1.47 34.48 22.59
CA GLY A 707 1.55 33.45 21.55
C GLY A 707 0.74 32.21 21.92
N VAL A 708 0.34 31.46 20.90
CA VAL A 708 -0.34 30.16 21.02
C VAL A 708 0.62 29.10 20.50
N ILE A 709 1.05 28.17 21.35
CA ILE A 709 1.95 27.07 21.01
C ILE A 709 1.10 25.80 20.89
N LEU A 710 0.84 25.35 19.67
CA LEU A 710 0.18 24.07 19.41
C LEU A 710 1.24 22.97 19.36
N VAL A 711 1.20 22.07 20.35
CA VAL A 711 2.13 20.95 20.49
C VAL A 711 1.49 19.70 19.88
N SER A 712 2.09 19.16 18.82
CA SER A 712 1.62 17.98 18.08
C SER A 712 2.82 17.16 17.58
N ASP A 713 2.59 16.03 16.94
CA ASP A 713 3.62 15.19 16.31
C ASP A 713 3.66 15.46 14.80
N GLU A 714 4.01 14.47 13.97
CA GLU A 714 3.94 14.59 12.50
C GLU A 714 2.52 14.91 12.01
N GLY A 715 1.49 14.65 12.81
CA GLY A 715 0.09 14.84 12.43
C GLY A 715 -0.35 13.98 11.24
N SER A 716 -1.60 14.20 10.82
CA SER A 716 -2.27 13.42 9.78
C SER A 716 -2.74 14.28 8.61
N TYR A 717 -1.79 14.90 7.89
CA TYR A 717 -2.07 15.75 6.72
C TYR A 717 -3.03 15.09 5.70
N GLU A 718 -2.85 13.80 5.44
CA GLU A 718 -3.64 13.01 4.48
C GLU A 718 -5.11 12.81 4.90
N LEU A 719 -5.41 13.05 6.19
CA LEU A 719 -6.77 12.99 6.75
C LEU A 719 -7.46 14.36 6.74
N SER A 720 -6.72 15.43 6.44
CA SER A 720 -7.27 16.79 6.41
C SER A 720 -8.29 16.94 5.29
N LYS A 721 -9.36 17.68 5.57
CA LYS A 721 -10.41 17.95 4.59
C LYS A 721 -10.14 19.28 3.90
N ASN A 722 -10.12 19.26 2.57
CA ASN A 722 -10.11 20.46 1.76
C ASN A 722 -11.25 21.40 2.15
N ASN A 723 -10.94 22.70 2.22
CA ASN A 723 -11.93 23.79 2.18
C ASN A 723 -12.69 24.08 3.49
N LYS A 724 -11.98 24.26 4.61
CA LYS A 724 -12.56 24.77 5.85
C LYS A 724 -11.83 26.03 6.30
N GLU A 725 -12.57 27.12 6.48
CA GLU A 725 -12.05 28.33 7.14
C GLU A 725 -11.46 27.98 8.50
N MET A 726 -10.23 28.45 8.74
CA MET A 726 -9.59 28.35 10.04
C MET A 726 -10.12 29.44 10.97
N PRO A 727 -10.17 29.19 12.28
CA PRO A 727 -10.60 30.22 13.21
C PRO A 727 -9.58 31.37 13.27
N ASN A 728 -10.05 32.60 13.49
CA ASN A 728 -9.19 33.76 13.64
C ASN A 728 -8.48 33.75 15.01
N LEU A 729 -7.19 34.07 15.03
CA LEU A 729 -6.37 34.12 16.24
C LEU A 729 -5.90 35.54 16.49
N SER A 730 -6.02 35.99 17.73
CA SER A 730 -5.55 37.32 18.16
C SER A 730 -4.07 37.35 18.55
N ALA A 731 -3.37 36.21 18.42
CA ALA A 731 -1.99 36.01 18.84
C ALA A 731 -1.28 35.09 17.83
N PRO A 732 0.05 35.21 17.67
CA PRO A 732 0.84 34.34 16.80
C PRO A 732 0.68 32.85 17.11
N LEU A 733 0.45 32.04 16.07
CA LEU A 733 0.36 30.58 16.16
C LEU A 733 1.71 29.91 15.88
N TRP A 734 2.24 29.22 16.86
CA TRP A 734 3.45 28.41 16.78
C TRP A 734 3.09 26.93 16.77
N MET A 735 3.43 26.23 15.69
CA MET A 735 3.31 24.77 15.62
C MET A 735 4.61 24.16 16.13
N LEU A 736 4.56 23.49 17.29
CA LEU A 736 5.68 22.77 17.87
C LEU A 736 5.51 21.27 17.60
N HIS A 737 6.33 20.73 16.70
CA HIS A 737 6.28 19.31 16.32
C HIS A 737 7.27 18.47 17.11
N LEU A 738 6.76 17.49 17.85
CA LEU A 738 7.55 16.53 18.61
C LEU A 738 7.98 15.37 17.71
N GLY A 739 9.29 15.11 17.63
CA GLY A 739 9.85 14.09 16.75
C GLY A 739 10.09 14.61 15.34
N THR A 740 9.32 14.12 14.37
CA THR A 740 9.44 14.46 12.94
C THR A 740 8.44 15.50 12.51
N MET A 741 8.83 16.34 11.57
CA MET A 741 7.95 17.36 10.99
C MET A 741 6.86 16.74 10.10
N PRO A 742 5.64 17.34 10.05
CA PRO A 742 4.62 16.95 9.08
C PRO A 742 5.16 17.04 7.65
N PRO A 743 4.75 16.14 6.74
CA PRO A 743 5.14 16.21 5.33
C PRO A 743 4.56 17.46 4.65
N ALA A 744 3.40 17.94 5.09
CA ALA A 744 2.74 19.13 4.55
C ALA A 744 1.68 19.68 5.52
N TYR A 745 1.27 20.94 5.31
CA TYR A 745 0.08 21.54 5.89
C TYR A 745 -0.98 21.78 4.82
N ASP A 746 -2.25 21.73 5.20
CA ASP A 746 -3.31 22.22 4.33
C ASP A 746 -3.21 23.75 4.16
N ASP A 747 -3.72 24.25 3.03
CA ASP A 747 -3.57 25.67 2.67
C ASP A 747 -4.21 26.62 3.70
N ALA A 748 -5.26 26.19 4.41
CA ALA A 748 -5.94 27.03 5.39
C ALA A 748 -5.12 27.15 6.69
N THR A 749 -4.53 26.03 7.15
CA THR A 749 -3.57 26.05 8.27
C THR A 749 -2.35 26.90 7.93
N LEU A 750 -1.76 26.73 6.74
CA LEU A 750 -0.60 27.52 6.33
C LEU A 750 -0.92 29.04 6.29
N LYS A 751 -2.09 29.41 5.75
CA LYS A 751 -2.57 30.79 5.76
C LYS A 751 -2.69 31.33 7.19
N LEU A 752 -3.23 30.56 8.12
CA LEU A 752 -3.37 30.99 9.53
C LEU A 752 -2.01 31.22 10.21
N ILE A 753 -1.04 30.30 10.02
CA ILE A 753 0.32 30.46 10.56
C ILE A 753 0.93 31.79 10.07
N GLN A 754 0.78 32.08 8.77
CA GLN A 754 1.30 33.31 8.18
C GLN A 754 0.58 34.57 8.69
N GLN A 755 -0.76 34.59 8.67
CA GLN A 755 -1.56 35.76 9.07
C GLN A 755 -1.44 36.08 10.57
N SER A 756 -1.36 35.05 11.43
CA SER A 756 -1.14 35.26 12.87
C SER A 756 0.28 35.78 13.16
N GLY A 757 1.21 35.66 12.21
CA GLY A 757 2.61 36.05 12.37
C GLY A 757 3.40 35.10 13.26
N GLY A 758 2.97 33.84 13.38
CA GLY A 758 3.72 32.76 14.04
C GLY A 758 4.54 31.93 13.06
N GLY A 759 4.82 30.67 13.39
CA GLY A 759 5.75 29.83 12.64
C GLY A 759 5.72 28.36 13.06
N VAL A 760 6.76 27.61 12.66
CA VAL A 760 6.88 26.18 12.93
C VAL A 760 8.26 25.89 13.52
N ALA A 761 8.29 25.09 14.58
CA ALA A 761 9.50 24.69 15.28
C ALA A 761 9.46 23.21 15.66
N THR A 762 10.63 22.61 15.85
CA THR A 762 10.77 21.26 16.43
C THR A 762 11.27 21.30 17.87
N LYS A 763 11.67 22.48 18.35
CA LYS A 763 12.20 22.70 19.69
C LYS A 763 11.62 23.98 20.28
N LEU A 764 11.32 23.93 21.57
CA LEU A 764 10.75 25.06 22.30
C LEU A 764 11.65 26.32 22.30
N PRO A 765 12.99 26.23 22.46
CA PRO A 765 13.86 27.41 22.36
C PRO A 765 13.75 28.18 21.04
N GLU A 766 13.51 27.49 19.91
CA GLU A 766 13.31 28.16 18.61
C GLU A 766 12.06 29.05 18.63
N VAL A 767 10.98 28.60 19.30
CA VAL A 767 9.75 29.38 19.45
C VAL A 767 10.03 30.65 20.25
N PHE A 768 10.71 30.53 21.40
CA PHE A 768 11.00 31.66 22.27
C PHE A 768 11.96 32.65 21.63
N GLN A 769 12.98 32.18 20.93
CA GLN A 769 13.88 33.03 20.16
C GLN A 769 13.12 33.91 19.16
N GLN A 770 12.17 33.34 18.40
CA GLN A 770 11.40 34.11 17.43
C GLN A 770 10.42 35.08 18.09
N VAL A 771 9.78 34.69 19.20
CA VAL A 771 8.85 35.56 19.93
C VAL A 771 9.58 36.74 20.57
N THR A 772 10.70 36.51 21.25
CA THR A 772 11.51 37.56 21.89
C THR A 772 12.19 38.46 20.87
N ALA A 773 12.68 37.92 19.75
CA ALA A 773 13.25 38.76 18.71
C ALA A 773 12.19 39.74 18.14
N LYS A 774 10.94 39.30 17.97
CA LYS A 774 9.86 40.19 17.53
C LYS A 774 9.54 41.29 18.56
N SER A 775 9.64 41.03 19.86
CA SER A 775 9.46 42.09 20.87
C SER A 775 10.62 43.09 20.87
N ASN A 776 11.86 42.61 20.73
CA ASN A 776 13.06 43.44 20.81
C ASN A 776 13.26 44.33 19.57
N PHE A 777 12.94 43.81 18.39
CA PHE A 777 13.21 44.47 17.11
C PHE A 777 11.98 45.15 16.48
N GLY A 778 10.79 44.96 17.08
CA GLY A 778 9.54 45.59 16.66
C GLY A 778 8.91 45.01 15.38
N ASP A 779 7.90 45.71 14.86
CA ASP A 779 7.06 45.24 13.72
C ASP A 779 7.78 45.18 12.36
N SER A 780 9.00 45.71 12.29
CA SER A 780 9.82 45.68 11.07
C SER A 780 10.42 44.30 10.79
N VAL A 781 10.48 43.40 11.78
CA VAL A 781 11.02 42.06 11.61
C VAL A 781 10.04 41.15 10.87
N VAL A 782 10.54 40.58 9.77
CA VAL A 782 9.83 39.59 8.96
C VAL A 782 9.98 38.20 9.54
N SER A 783 11.20 37.77 9.83
CA SER A 783 11.52 36.42 10.29
C SER A 783 12.84 36.39 11.05
N VAL A 784 13.00 35.42 11.94
CA VAL A 784 14.24 35.18 12.67
C VAL A 784 14.53 33.69 12.64
N ALA A 785 15.45 33.30 11.77
CA ALA A 785 15.77 31.89 11.55
C ALA A 785 17.20 31.76 11.05
N ASP A 786 17.76 30.55 11.20
CA ASP A 786 19.04 30.17 10.61
C ASP A 786 20.20 31.13 10.95
N GLY A 787 20.17 31.74 12.15
CA GLY A 787 21.20 32.67 12.63
C GLY A 787 21.04 34.13 12.22
N TYR A 788 19.96 34.49 11.51
CA TYR A 788 19.72 35.85 11.01
C TYR A 788 18.34 36.38 11.41
N ALA A 789 18.28 37.68 11.71
CA ALA A 789 17.04 38.46 11.74
C ALA A 789 16.86 39.21 10.41
N TRP A 790 15.68 39.08 9.82
CA TRP A 790 15.32 39.73 8.56
C TRP A 790 14.32 40.85 8.78
N PHE A 791 14.57 42.01 8.20
CA PHE A 791 13.77 43.21 8.37
C PHE A 791 13.19 43.67 7.04
N LEU A 792 11.97 44.21 7.08
CA LEU A 792 11.28 44.84 5.96
C LEU A 792 11.06 46.32 6.25
N GLU A 793 11.64 47.17 5.42
CA GLU A 793 11.47 48.62 5.48
C GLU A 793 10.84 49.13 4.18
N LYS A 794 9.95 50.12 4.30
CA LYS A 794 9.39 50.85 3.16
C LYS A 794 9.99 52.25 3.13
N LYS A 795 10.89 52.51 2.19
CA LYS A 795 11.60 53.79 2.05
C LYS A 795 10.72 54.87 1.43
N SER A 796 10.96 56.12 1.81
CA SER A 796 10.28 57.27 1.20
C SER A 796 10.83 57.54 -0.22
N PRO A 797 10.02 58.08 -1.14
CA PRO A 797 10.43 58.29 -2.54
C PRO A 797 11.65 59.19 -2.75
N ASP A 798 12.01 60.02 -1.76
CA ASP A 798 13.06 61.03 -1.85
C ASP A 798 14.44 60.57 -1.32
N GLU A 799 14.57 59.34 -0.82
CA GLU A 799 15.85 58.78 -0.38
C GLU A 799 16.57 58.09 -1.56
N THR A 800 17.51 58.79 -2.18
CA THR A 800 18.47 58.18 -3.11
C THR A 800 19.41 57.24 -2.35
N THR A 801 19.27 55.93 -2.58
CA THR A 801 20.17 54.92 -2.04
C THR A 801 21.35 54.65 -2.98
N GLU A 802 22.57 54.64 -2.43
CA GLU A 802 23.71 54.01 -3.07
C GLU A 802 23.44 52.50 -3.23
N ASP A 803 23.59 52.03 -4.46
CA ASP A 803 23.32 50.69 -4.92
C ASP A 803 24.44 49.72 -4.50
N ASN A 804 24.45 49.28 -3.25
CA ASN A 804 25.18 48.07 -2.87
C ASN A 804 24.39 46.85 -3.37
N PHE A 805 24.41 46.63 -4.69
CA PHE A 805 23.82 45.46 -5.30
C PHE A 805 24.54 44.21 -4.80
N ALA A 806 23.91 43.47 -3.90
CA ALA A 806 24.24 42.05 -3.74
C ALA A 806 24.00 41.33 -5.09
N PRO A 807 24.80 40.31 -5.46
CA PRO A 807 24.58 39.52 -6.67
C PRO A 807 23.12 39.06 -6.79
N LEU A 808 22.61 38.87 -8.01
CA LEU A 808 21.24 38.41 -8.29
C LEU A 808 20.81 37.21 -7.41
N ALA A 809 21.76 36.35 -7.06
CA ALA A 809 21.58 35.21 -6.18
C ALA A 809 21.15 35.60 -4.74
N ALA A 810 21.80 36.57 -4.10
CA ALA A 810 21.39 37.06 -2.77
C ALA A 810 20.00 37.74 -2.78
N GLN A 811 19.53 38.19 -3.94
CA GLN A 811 18.20 38.79 -4.09
C GLN A 811 17.07 37.76 -3.94
N GLN A 812 17.30 36.48 -4.20
CA GLN A 812 16.26 35.44 -4.10
C GLN A 812 15.92 35.12 -2.64
N LEU A 813 16.93 35.04 -1.76
CA LEU A 813 16.75 34.94 -0.31
C LEU A 813 15.97 36.15 0.23
N ALA A 814 16.37 37.37 -0.16
CA ALA A 814 15.67 38.58 0.23
C ALA A 814 14.23 38.66 -0.33
N ALA A 815 14.00 38.21 -1.58
CA ALA A 815 12.68 38.21 -2.21
C ALA A 815 11.70 37.26 -1.49
N GLN A 816 12.20 36.12 -1.01
CA GLN A 816 11.42 35.20 -0.18
C GLN A 816 10.96 35.90 1.11
N GLN A 817 11.84 36.69 1.75
CA GLN A 817 11.49 37.48 2.94
C GLN A 817 10.51 38.61 2.61
N LEU A 818 10.67 39.30 1.48
CA LEU A 818 9.71 40.30 1.02
C LEU A 818 8.30 39.68 0.86
N VAL A 819 8.20 38.51 0.22
CA VAL A 819 6.94 37.79 0.07
C VAL A 819 6.33 37.44 1.44
N LEU A 820 7.14 36.94 2.37
CA LEU A 820 6.68 36.64 3.73
C LEU A 820 6.19 37.89 4.46
N GLY A 821 6.93 38.99 4.39
CA GLY A 821 6.56 40.26 5.03
C GLY A 821 5.28 40.86 4.47
N LEU A 822 5.13 40.91 3.13
CA LEU A 822 3.91 41.39 2.48
C LEU A 822 2.71 40.50 2.79
N SER A 823 2.90 39.18 2.86
CA SER A 823 1.80 38.25 3.19
C SER A 823 1.21 38.45 4.58
N LYS A 824 1.98 39.05 5.52
CA LYS A 824 1.51 39.41 6.86
C LYS A 824 0.71 40.72 6.88
N GLN A 825 0.91 41.59 5.90
CA GLN A 825 0.28 42.92 5.82
C GLN A 825 -0.94 42.94 4.89
N MET A 826 -1.01 42.03 3.92
CA MET A 826 -2.06 41.95 2.89
C MET A 826 -3.25 41.07 3.30
N ASN A 827 -4.43 41.37 2.78
CA ASN A 827 -5.60 40.51 2.81
C ASN A 827 -5.55 39.41 1.72
N LEU A 828 -4.95 38.27 2.09
CA LEU A 828 -4.79 37.06 1.28
C LEU A 828 -6.10 36.38 0.78
N GLU A 829 -7.26 37.01 0.94
CA GLU A 829 -8.54 36.60 0.33
C GLU A 829 -8.78 37.28 -1.02
N THR A 830 -8.09 38.38 -1.29
CA THR A 830 -8.21 39.10 -2.55
C THR A 830 -7.24 38.53 -3.57
N LEU A 831 -7.75 38.33 -4.79
CA LEU A 831 -6.95 37.82 -5.90
C LEU A 831 -5.85 38.80 -6.34
N ASP A 832 -6.09 40.11 -6.24
CA ASP A 832 -5.16 41.15 -6.69
C ASP A 832 -3.89 41.21 -5.81
N GLU A 833 -4.03 41.03 -4.49
CA GLU A 833 -2.88 40.97 -3.59
C GLU A 833 -2.09 39.67 -3.76
N LEU A 834 -2.79 38.54 -3.96
CA LEU A 834 -2.13 37.27 -4.30
C LEU A 834 -1.38 37.34 -5.64
N ASP A 835 -1.92 38.04 -6.64
CA ASP A 835 -1.23 38.28 -7.91
C ASP A 835 0.01 39.17 -7.73
N THR A 836 -0.05 40.16 -6.84
CA THR A 836 1.09 41.02 -6.50
C THR A 836 2.23 40.19 -5.87
N ILE A 837 1.90 39.33 -4.90
CA ILE A 837 2.86 38.41 -4.28
C ILE A 837 3.41 37.42 -5.32
N HIS A 838 2.55 36.88 -6.18
CA HIS A 838 2.95 35.98 -7.26
C HIS A 838 3.91 36.65 -8.26
N ALA A 839 3.71 37.94 -8.58
CA ALA A 839 4.58 38.68 -9.48
C ALA A 839 6.02 38.79 -8.96
N ILE A 840 6.21 38.95 -7.64
CA ILE A 840 7.53 38.92 -7.00
C ILE A 840 8.16 37.54 -7.17
N ALA A 841 7.42 36.47 -6.82
CA ALA A 841 7.90 35.09 -6.96
C ALA A 841 8.31 34.75 -8.40
N LYS A 842 7.54 35.23 -9.38
CA LYS A 842 7.82 35.06 -10.81
C LYS A 842 9.05 35.84 -11.28
N THR A 843 9.24 37.06 -10.79
CA THR A 843 10.38 37.92 -11.15
C THR A 843 11.70 37.33 -10.64
N TYR A 844 11.72 36.87 -9.38
CA TYR A 844 12.91 36.32 -8.74
C TYR A 844 13.07 34.80 -8.91
N LYS A 845 12.13 34.14 -9.61
CA LYS A 845 12.13 32.70 -9.88
C LYS A 845 12.23 31.86 -8.59
N ILE A 846 11.35 32.13 -7.63
CA ILE A 846 11.33 31.44 -6.32
C ILE A 846 10.01 30.71 -6.10
N VAL A 847 10.06 29.59 -5.37
CA VAL A 847 8.87 28.89 -4.89
C VAL A 847 8.37 29.53 -3.60
N THR A 848 7.09 29.84 -3.52
CA THR A 848 6.47 30.42 -2.33
C THR A 848 5.21 29.66 -1.96
N PRO A 849 4.62 29.89 -0.77
CA PRO A 849 3.33 29.30 -0.42
C PRO A 849 2.20 29.59 -1.41
N TYR A 850 2.35 30.61 -2.27
CA TYR A 850 1.35 31.04 -3.26
C TYR A 850 1.73 30.69 -4.71
N SER A 851 3.00 30.32 -4.95
CA SER A 851 3.56 30.10 -6.30
C SER A 851 4.37 28.82 -6.37
N SER A 852 4.07 27.99 -7.37
CA SER A 852 4.75 26.71 -7.61
C SER A 852 5.61 26.78 -8.86
N MET A 853 6.65 25.97 -8.92
CA MET A 853 7.42 25.73 -10.14
C MET A 853 6.84 24.53 -10.88
N ILE A 854 6.59 24.69 -12.17
CA ILE A 854 6.14 23.62 -13.05
C ILE A 854 7.05 23.54 -14.28
N VAL A 855 7.55 22.35 -14.60
CA VAL A 855 8.29 22.09 -15.84
C VAL A 855 7.30 21.66 -16.90
N LEU A 856 7.39 22.23 -18.10
CA LEU A 856 6.50 21.92 -19.22
C LEU A 856 7.32 21.70 -20.49
N VAL A 857 7.01 20.64 -21.24
CA VAL A 857 7.79 20.21 -22.40
C VAL A 857 7.16 20.59 -23.74
N ASN A 858 5.85 20.89 -23.78
CA ASN A 858 5.16 21.22 -25.03
C ASN A 858 4.25 22.45 -24.95
N ASP A 859 3.83 22.95 -26.12
CA ASP A 859 3.02 24.17 -26.23
C ASP A 859 1.58 24.01 -25.74
N GLU A 860 1.00 22.80 -25.85
CA GLU A 860 -0.34 22.52 -25.36
C GLU A 860 -0.41 22.68 -23.83
N GLN A 861 0.60 22.19 -23.12
CA GLN A 861 0.74 22.37 -21.67
C GLN A 861 0.87 23.85 -21.30
N ARG A 862 1.65 24.63 -22.07
CA ARG A 862 1.82 26.07 -21.86
C ARG A 862 0.49 26.81 -22.02
N GLU A 863 -0.33 26.42 -22.99
CA GLU A 863 -1.67 26.97 -23.20
C GLU A 863 -2.64 26.57 -22.08
N ALA A 864 -2.62 25.30 -21.65
CA ALA A 864 -3.42 24.82 -20.53
C ALA A 864 -3.08 25.60 -19.24
N LEU A 865 -1.80 25.85 -19.01
CA LEU A 865 -1.33 26.67 -17.89
C LEU A 865 -1.76 28.12 -18.02
N ARG A 866 -1.69 28.73 -19.21
CA ARG A 866 -2.20 30.10 -19.43
C ARG A 866 -3.70 30.20 -19.12
N ARG A 867 -4.51 29.20 -19.50
CA ARG A 867 -5.94 29.14 -19.17
C ARG A 867 -6.19 28.94 -17.67
N ALA A 868 -5.40 28.10 -17.02
CA ALA A 868 -5.51 27.87 -15.57
C ALA A 868 -5.07 29.10 -14.75
N GLU A 869 -4.06 29.83 -15.22
CA GLU A 869 -3.60 31.11 -14.65
C GLU A 869 -4.67 32.21 -14.73
N ALA A 870 -5.56 32.17 -15.73
CA ALA A 870 -6.66 33.12 -15.86
C ALA A 870 -7.91 32.75 -15.02
N ALA A 871 -7.93 31.58 -14.39
CA ALA A 871 -9.09 31.10 -13.66
C ALA A 871 -9.22 31.74 -12.25
N ALA A 872 -10.45 31.77 -11.72
CA ALA A 872 -10.71 32.29 -10.38
C ALA A 872 -10.13 31.39 -9.27
N ASP A 873 -9.95 30.10 -9.55
CA ASP A 873 -9.40 29.10 -8.62
C ASP A 873 -7.87 28.96 -8.71
N ARG A 874 -7.16 29.87 -9.39
CA ARG A 874 -5.71 29.75 -9.71
C ARG A 874 -4.79 29.61 -8.49
N PHE A 875 -5.23 30.00 -7.29
CA PHE A 875 -4.48 29.83 -6.05
C PHE A 875 -5.03 28.71 -5.14
N ASN A 876 -6.11 28.02 -5.51
CA ASN A 876 -6.71 26.99 -4.66
C ASN A 876 -6.18 25.61 -5.03
N ARG A 877 -5.49 24.95 -4.08
CA ARG A 877 -5.01 23.57 -4.24
C ARG A 877 -5.95 22.57 -3.58
N LYS A 878 -5.81 21.31 -3.99
CA LYS A 878 -6.41 20.17 -3.29
C LYS A 878 -5.34 19.48 -2.45
N VAL A 879 -5.67 19.20 -1.18
CA VAL A 879 -5.00 18.22 -0.32
C VAL A 879 -5.03 16.87 -1.02
N GLU A 880 -3.86 16.24 -1.07
CA GLU A 880 -3.68 14.89 -1.60
C GLU A 880 -3.82 13.91 -0.44
N ASP A 881 -4.69 12.91 -0.58
CA ASP A 881 -4.93 11.91 0.47
C ASP A 881 -3.94 10.74 0.43
N GLY A 882 -3.11 10.71 -0.61
CA GLY A 882 -2.07 9.71 -0.83
C GLY A 882 -2.53 8.26 -0.98
N LYS A 883 -3.84 8.04 -1.11
CA LYS A 883 -4.42 6.70 -1.14
C LYS A 883 -4.31 6.11 -2.53
N GLU A 884 -3.67 4.94 -2.61
CA GLU A 884 -3.71 4.14 -3.84
C GLU A 884 -4.91 3.18 -3.80
N GLN A 885 -5.67 3.09 -4.89
CA GLN A 885 -6.75 2.10 -4.96
C GLN A 885 -6.15 0.71 -5.15
N LEU A 886 -6.36 -0.17 -4.16
CA LEU A 886 -5.93 -1.55 -4.28
C LEU A 886 -6.79 -2.25 -5.31
N THR A 887 -6.16 -2.76 -6.37
CA THR A 887 -6.81 -3.58 -7.38
C THR A 887 -7.34 -4.86 -6.73
N ASP A 888 -8.66 -5.03 -6.73
CA ASP A 888 -9.26 -6.22 -6.15
C ASP A 888 -8.99 -7.44 -7.04
N PRO A 889 -8.61 -8.57 -6.43
CA PRO A 889 -8.39 -9.81 -7.15
C PRO A 889 -9.67 -10.37 -7.76
N ASN A 890 -9.50 -11.20 -8.80
CA ASN A 890 -10.63 -11.91 -9.40
C ASN A 890 -11.34 -12.81 -8.37
N ASN A 891 -12.66 -12.74 -8.32
CA ASN A 891 -13.49 -13.52 -7.40
C ASN A 891 -13.98 -14.82 -8.09
N PRO A 892 -13.48 -16.00 -7.70
CA PRO A 892 -13.84 -17.27 -8.35
C PRO A 892 -15.27 -17.72 -8.06
N LEU A 893 -15.96 -17.12 -7.08
CA LEU A 893 -17.34 -17.43 -6.70
C LEU A 893 -18.37 -16.54 -7.41
N GLN A 894 -17.90 -15.52 -8.14
CA GLN A 894 -18.72 -14.56 -8.87
C GLN A 894 -18.56 -14.79 -10.37
N ASN A 895 -19.67 -15.12 -11.05
CA ASN A 895 -19.71 -15.36 -12.51
C ASN A 895 -18.63 -16.32 -13.02
N VAL A 896 -18.69 -17.58 -12.60
CA VAL A 896 -18.38 -18.65 -13.55
C VAL A 896 -19.50 -18.60 -14.57
N SER A 897 -19.28 -17.92 -15.70
CA SER A 897 -20.06 -18.17 -16.90
C SER A 897 -20.05 -19.68 -17.07
N VAL A 898 -21.17 -20.34 -16.74
CA VAL A 898 -21.41 -21.73 -17.09
C VAL A 898 -21.03 -21.77 -18.56
N PRO A 899 -19.94 -22.46 -18.95
CA PRO A 899 -19.52 -22.40 -20.32
C PRO A 899 -20.73 -22.86 -21.10
N GLU A 900 -21.22 -21.98 -22.00
CA GLU A 900 -22.16 -22.44 -23.00
C GLU A 900 -21.57 -23.74 -23.55
N PRO A 901 -22.36 -24.80 -23.78
CA PRO A 901 -21.82 -26.07 -24.24
C PRO A 901 -20.74 -25.87 -25.32
N GLY A 902 -20.95 -24.87 -26.21
CA GLY A 902 -20.01 -24.23 -27.16
C GLY A 902 -18.56 -23.93 -26.70
N MET A 903 -18.33 -23.38 -25.51
CA MET A 903 -17.02 -22.94 -25.04
C MET A 903 -16.13 -24.09 -24.53
N VAL A 904 -16.74 -25.15 -23.99
CA VAL A 904 -16.01 -26.40 -23.70
C VAL A 904 -15.54 -27.04 -25.01
N TRP A 905 -16.34 -26.93 -26.09
CA TRP A 905 -15.91 -27.30 -27.45
C TRP A 905 -14.74 -26.42 -27.92
N GLY A 906 -14.72 -25.13 -27.59
CA GLY A 906 -13.67 -24.19 -27.96
C GLY A 906 -12.28 -24.49 -27.37
N MET A 907 -12.18 -24.90 -26.10
CA MET A 907 -10.88 -25.22 -25.47
C MET A 907 -10.26 -26.52 -26.01
N VAL A 908 -11.09 -27.53 -26.34
CA VAL A 908 -10.63 -28.75 -26.99
C VAL A 908 -10.25 -28.50 -28.45
N VAL A 909 -11.01 -27.64 -29.16
CA VAL A 909 -10.72 -27.24 -30.54
C VAL A 909 -9.50 -26.32 -30.64
N MET A 910 -9.22 -25.45 -29.67
CA MET A 910 -7.98 -24.65 -29.62
C MET A 910 -6.73 -25.52 -29.39
N GLY A 911 -6.82 -26.54 -28.54
CA GLY A 911 -5.74 -27.52 -28.36
C GLY A 911 -5.40 -28.29 -29.64
N ILE A 912 -6.43 -28.59 -30.45
CA ILE A 912 -6.26 -29.28 -31.74
C ILE A 912 -5.86 -28.30 -32.86
N GLY A 913 -6.36 -27.07 -32.84
CA GLY A 913 -6.04 -26.01 -33.78
C GLY A 913 -4.57 -25.57 -33.71
N LEU A 914 -4.00 -25.51 -32.50
CA LEU A 914 -2.57 -25.22 -32.29
C LEU A 914 -1.67 -26.38 -32.74
N TRP A 915 -2.11 -27.64 -32.57
CA TRP A 915 -1.37 -28.81 -33.06
C TRP A 915 -1.41 -28.95 -34.58
N VAL A 916 -2.56 -28.62 -35.22
CA VAL A 916 -2.72 -28.65 -36.68
C VAL A 916 -2.06 -27.45 -37.36
N SER A 917 -2.01 -26.26 -36.73
CA SER A 917 -1.31 -25.09 -37.30
C SER A 917 0.22 -25.24 -37.25
N GLN A 918 0.77 -25.84 -36.20
CA GLN A 918 2.21 -26.14 -36.12
C GLN A 918 2.65 -27.21 -37.14
N ASN A 919 1.78 -28.18 -37.46
CA ASN A 919 2.06 -29.16 -38.51
C ASN A 919 1.85 -28.61 -39.94
N LYS A 920 0.93 -27.66 -40.16
CA LYS A 920 0.80 -26.97 -41.45
C LYS A 920 1.97 -26.01 -41.74
N LEU A 921 2.58 -25.40 -40.71
CA LEU A 921 3.79 -24.57 -40.85
C LEU A 921 5.04 -25.42 -41.16
N LYS A 922 5.17 -26.63 -40.59
CA LYS A 922 6.24 -27.59 -40.97
C LYS A 922 6.09 -28.14 -42.39
N VAL A 923 4.87 -28.42 -42.85
CA VAL A 923 4.64 -28.89 -44.24
C VAL A 923 4.82 -27.76 -45.28
N LYS A 924 4.53 -26.49 -44.93
CA LYS A 924 4.85 -25.34 -45.80
C LYS A 924 6.36 -25.05 -45.88
N SER A 925 7.12 -25.21 -44.79
CA SER A 925 8.59 -25.01 -44.83
C SER A 925 9.34 -26.15 -45.52
N GLN A 926 8.81 -27.38 -45.50
CA GLN A 926 9.35 -28.48 -46.31
C GLN A 926 9.01 -28.35 -47.80
N LYS A 927 7.82 -27.83 -48.16
CA LYS A 927 7.48 -27.57 -49.58
C LYS A 927 8.21 -26.35 -50.18
N SER A 928 8.65 -25.36 -49.38
CA SER A 928 9.46 -24.26 -49.91
C SER A 928 10.94 -24.64 -50.09
N LYS A 929 11.47 -25.61 -49.32
CA LYS A 929 12.84 -26.14 -49.50
C LYS A 929 13.00 -27.10 -50.69
N VAL A 930 11.93 -27.71 -51.19
CA VAL A 930 11.97 -28.59 -52.39
C VAL A 930 11.79 -27.80 -53.69
N LYS A 931 11.27 -26.56 -53.63
CA LYS A 931 11.13 -25.66 -54.79
C LYS A 931 12.34 -24.76 -55.06
N SER A 932 13.40 -24.82 -54.25
CA SER A 932 14.64 -24.08 -54.49
C SER A 932 15.79 -24.95 -55.03
N ASN A 933 15.51 -26.19 -55.43
CA ASN A 933 16.50 -27.14 -56.00
C ASN A 933 16.00 -27.80 -57.31
N PHE A 934 15.16 -27.09 -58.07
CA PHE A 934 14.89 -27.37 -59.48
C PHE A 934 14.74 -26.06 -60.24
#